data_AF-A6G7Z2-F1
#
_entry.id   AF-A6G7Z2-F1
#
_cell.length_a   1.000
_cell.length_b   1.000
_cell.length_c   1.000
_cell.angle_alpha   90.00
_cell.angle_beta   90.00
_cell.angle_gamma   90.00
#
_symmetry.space_group_name_H-M   'P 1'
#
loop_
_entity.id
_entity.type
_entity.pdbx_description
1 polymer ?
#
loop_
_entity_poly.entity_id
_entity_poly.type
_entity_poly.pdbx_seq_one_letter_code
_entity_poly.pdbx_strand_id
1 'polypeptide(L)'
;MIWAPGRELEIQRPGSLFGEPEETKPAELVVRYSLEGGVLLCGETKAHKEAIKALRSPYRFRFSRNLPAGCAWYAPRTRGKAQAREKIEAVASQLRAKGVPVVVEYSSTAPAKVDAGLDVAALAKSHGIKPGDRHPDWPKLRAALEDAERKGQGAKLRAWLNKHRLLRPGEGTEELARVRGKLAFEAGNWPPAPERGETYGRAEFGGVLRSIDQDPRVLTITEFAQTWKNQLEAVTKGRGSFWFRDATLDARVRDSPWQTRRSYEMRAFEGLLGKNEPATPGLAKKAHAEVLARLEDWNERMRLALQPELYDGSKPADQVYTQLCRIETNIAQRVLGDVYDVRFPERDDASRLCTGVLSLDKLNAKADADERERAEREAARKVARQADARALLEVVREAKRKGELTERRFNLAYWRLHPKLSNYERESRRLKVYWVQGFSSSRRGVAPAGRKTKVKLRGPKDHGFFAEGVYADEGEAIAAVLVDVNKAAGELEPQTPNKPKTPKRPRTPKRAKTMAKTTESKLPKQIQDIKTAWTAFEAERKKGRVTGWKNIPGTSCFTHVHDDSLTLCTAYQSKSIGSCPPSQEGLKSPSRQFMLCHPEHSPMFYPGKAAGIEAVKAEADNAVARRRSRKKTSKLDKPPKIIDFEDQQRALEALVPTRVVFRDNDPLSPIELSVGVPWVELEDGRRQSATTWRESKLPKGAKLVPQIFPIQVSFDELVAELGKKYLRYGGPISPETLRKLTKLVNEARLRPALKKAKVTLNDYRTSIVGNKSVYWVPGPDGGIAVGPLTASGNPVKSKKVLEALAKRTQSGLPLPELPKDWSLDDTIVIALLRNGVPMWGAWRPSTLEYRVKNGAGEWSETKSMPATSERDPKKGYTDFPNVATFTIRKFLDTAPAGVRYRVAGPWLGYLYPTDFGTKVQFDPSTGGELDVAKLEAEFAEVTAKVSSYGQPTGSEKAAVSQAKRRLTWAAKQLKQEEKATKRAARDAERAAKKATKKDKSVKKKPHKDKERANEAAGADSKQSELKGPGRSGKGTTESHKRASKKKTAAKKKTAAKKKTAAKKKTAAKKKTAAKKKTAAKKKTAAKKKTAAKKKTAAKASSQPSPTASSKTNSRRLKFNRHDVVRFRKRSQIAEGLGLRPDARYTVEMTTTHNERPVVVIRYGSGKHSVLLKVPPGHLAVVQRHEEIPSDVRACAAKLANYKGPINAKTRRIMIELSKRS
;
A
#
# COMPACT_ATOMS: atom_id res chain seq x y z
N MET A 1 8.77 -17.16 -64.21
CA MET A 1 8.16 -16.26 -65.21
C MET A 1 9.06 -15.04 -65.40
N ILE A 2 8.90 -14.31 -66.49
CA ILE A 2 9.96 -13.54 -67.16
C ILE A 2 9.92 -12.04 -66.78
N TRP A 3 11.06 -11.35 -66.99
CA TRP A 3 11.25 -9.91 -66.82
C TRP A 3 10.46 -9.04 -67.81
N ALA A 4 10.25 -7.77 -67.42
CA ALA A 4 10.58 -6.61 -68.27
C ALA A 4 10.78 -5.35 -67.38
N PRO A 5 11.85 -4.54 -67.57
CA PRO A 5 12.09 -3.30 -66.81
C PRO A 5 11.91 -2.03 -67.65
N GLY A 6 11.93 -0.85 -67.01
CA GLY A 6 12.28 0.40 -67.71
C GLY A 6 11.64 1.70 -67.19
N ARG A 7 12.42 2.51 -66.47
CA ARG A 7 12.68 3.95 -66.74
C ARG A 7 13.54 4.56 -65.62
N GLU A 8 14.61 5.23 -66.02
CA GLU A 8 15.34 6.15 -65.15
C GLU A 8 14.55 7.45 -64.97
N LEU A 9 14.80 8.18 -63.88
CA LEU A 9 14.38 9.57 -63.72
C LEU A 9 15.42 10.35 -62.88
N GLU A 10 16.40 10.86 -63.62
CA GLU A 10 16.98 12.21 -63.52
C GLU A 10 17.15 12.86 -62.13
N ILE A 11 18.42 13.12 -61.76
CA ILE A 11 18.79 13.83 -60.53
C ILE A 11 18.80 15.35 -60.78
N GLN A 12 17.70 16.03 -60.48
CA GLN A 12 17.71 17.51 -60.44
C GLN A 12 18.50 18.03 -59.24
N ARG A 13 19.39 19.01 -59.49
CA ARG A 13 20.18 19.71 -58.47
C ARG A 13 19.36 20.85 -57.84
N PRO A 14 19.24 20.94 -56.50
CA PRO A 14 18.59 22.10 -55.86
C PRO A 14 19.52 23.31 -55.84
N GLY A 15 19.45 24.14 -56.88
CA GLY A 15 19.95 25.53 -56.86
C GLY A 15 18.86 26.53 -56.47
N SER A 16 19.27 27.74 -56.07
CA SER A 16 18.40 28.91 -55.85
C SER A 16 17.19 28.74 -54.91
N LEU A 17 17.45 28.76 -53.59
CA LEU A 17 16.44 29.09 -52.56
C LEU A 17 17.04 29.96 -51.43
N PHE A 18 17.72 31.04 -51.83
CA PHE A 18 18.00 32.19 -50.96
C PHE A 18 17.44 33.44 -51.62
N GLY A 19 16.23 33.84 -51.22
CA GLY A 19 15.71 35.16 -51.54
C GLY A 19 16.45 36.23 -50.75
N GLU A 20 16.56 37.42 -51.33
CA GLU A 20 17.19 38.58 -50.71
C GLU A 20 16.38 39.06 -49.48
N PRO A 21 17.04 39.69 -48.48
CA PRO A 21 16.34 40.15 -47.29
C PRO A 21 15.52 41.42 -47.58
N GLU A 22 14.20 41.31 -47.56
CA GLU A 22 13.32 42.49 -47.48
C GLU A 22 13.69 43.38 -46.29
N GLU A 23 13.66 44.70 -46.49
CA GLU A 23 13.90 45.66 -45.40
C GLU A 23 12.87 45.48 -44.28
N THR A 24 13.36 45.04 -43.11
CA THR A 24 12.50 44.82 -41.94
C THR A 24 12.00 46.15 -41.36
N LYS A 25 10.81 46.58 -41.81
CA LYS A 25 10.03 47.65 -41.17
C LYS A 25 9.95 47.40 -39.65
N PRO A 26 10.07 48.45 -38.81
CA PRO A 26 10.13 48.29 -37.36
C PRO A 26 8.88 47.59 -36.82
N ALA A 27 9.06 46.64 -35.91
CA ALA A 27 8.04 45.68 -35.49
C ALA A 27 6.96 46.30 -34.56
N GLU A 28 6.01 47.01 -35.16
CA GLU A 28 4.95 47.76 -34.46
C GLU A 28 4.17 46.93 -33.42
N LEU A 29 3.68 47.62 -32.38
CA LEU A 29 2.94 47.02 -31.28
C LEU A 29 1.44 46.97 -31.61
N VAL A 30 0.89 45.78 -31.88
CA VAL A 30 -0.51 45.61 -32.26
C VAL A 30 -1.42 45.49 -31.03
N VAL A 31 -2.39 46.40 -30.91
CA VAL A 31 -3.54 46.27 -29.99
C VAL A 31 -4.60 45.42 -30.69
N ARG A 32 -4.63 44.11 -30.39
CA ARG A 32 -5.56 43.16 -31.01
C ARG A 32 -6.80 42.95 -30.16
N TYR A 33 -7.98 43.04 -30.75
CA TYR A 33 -9.24 42.70 -30.09
C TYR A 33 -10.05 41.67 -30.88
N SER A 34 -10.53 40.65 -30.16
CA SER A 34 -11.61 39.77 -30.62
C SER A 34 -12.51 39.41 -29.44
N LEU A 35 -13.78 39.05 -29.70
CA LEU A 35 -14.70 38.63 -28.65
C LEU A 35 -14.18 37.38 -27.89
N GLU A 36 -13.56 36.46 -28.63
CA GLU A 36 -13.00 35.23 -28.08
C GLU A 36 -11.67 35.41 -27.34
N GLY A 37 -10.85 36.39 -27.71
CA GLY A 37 -9.54 36.66 -27.12
C GLY A 37 -9.58 37.66 -25.96
N GLY A 38 -10.50 38.63 -26.04
CA GLY A 38 -10.42 39.89 -25.28
C GLY A 38 -9.47 40.88 -25.96
N VAL A 39 -9.00 41.87 -25.21
CA VAL A 39 -7.98 42.84 -25.69
C VAL A 39 -6.58 42.32 -25.32
N LEU A 40 -5.73 42.17 -26.33
CA LEU A 40 -4.36 41.66 -26.28
C LEU A 40 -3.37 42.72 -26.80
N LEU A 41 -2.10 42.61 -26.39
CA LEU A 41 -0.98 43.31 -27.03
C LEU A 41 -0.02 42.29 -27.63
N CYS A 42 0.31 42.49 -28.90
CA CYS A 42 1.12 41.61 -29.74
C CYS A 42 2.19 42.44 -30.50
N GLY A 43 3.18 41.80 -31.12
CA GLY A 43 4.36 42.50 -31.67
C GLY A 43 5.44 42.72 -30.59
N GLU A 44 6.27 43.77 -30.71
CA GLU A 44 7.46 43.95 -29.84
C GLU A 44 7.18 44.47 -28.41
N THR A 45 6.15 43.90 -27.79
CA THR A 45 5.74 43.96 -26.37
C THR A 45 6.84 43.85 -25.30
N LYS A 46 8.08 43.47 -25.68
CA LYS A 46 9.23 43.36 -24.80
C LYS A 46 9.97 44.69 -24.65
N ALA A 47 10.15 45.45 -25.74
CA ALA A 47 10.77 46.78 -25.71
C ALA A 47 9.89 47.76 -24.92
N HIS A 48 8.61 47.87 -25.29
CA HIS A 48 7.66 48.83 -24.71
C HIS A 48 7.07 48.40 -23.34
N LYS A 49 7.67 47.41 -22.68
CA LYS A 49 7.18 46.76 -21.46
C LYS A 49 6.82 47.73 -20.32
N GLU A 50 7.61 48.79 -20.10
CA GLU A 50 7.35 49.74 -19.02
C GLU A 50 6.24 50.74 -19.38
N ALA A 51 6.12 51.15 -20.66
CA ALA A 51 4.99 51.93 -21.16
C ALA A 51 3.65 51.15 -21.02
N ILE A 52 3.67 49.84 -21.33
CA ILE A 52 2.53 48.93 -21.18
C ILE A 52 2.13 48.77 -19.70
N LYS A 53 3.09 48.62 -18.77
CA LYS A 53 2.85 48.59 -17.32
C LYS A 53 2.24 49.90 -16.77
N ALA A 54 2.56 51.03 -17.42
CA ALA A 54 2.06 52.35 -17.03
C ALA A 54 0.60 52.59 -17.46
N LEU A 55 -0.01 51.70 -18.28
CA LEU A 55 -1.44 51.74 -18.58
C LEU A 55 -2.27 51.35 -17.35
N ARG A 56 -3.23 52.20 -16.98
CA ARG A 56 -4.12 52.01 -15.82
C ARG A 56 -5.60 52.07 -16.15
N SER A 57 -5.98 52.82 -17.19
CA SER A 57 -7.34 52.99 -17.71
C SER A 57 -7.25 53.08 -19.24
N PRO A 58 -8.22 52.57 -20.03
CA PRO A 58 -9.41 51.82 -19.61
C PRO A 58 -9.10 50.38 -19.14
N TYR A 59 -7.92 49.83 -19.45
CA TYR A 59 -7.50 48.50 -19.03
C TYR A 59 -6.15 48.50 -18.31
N ARG A 60 -5.98 47.54 -17.39
CA ARG A 60 -4.70 47.25 -16.73
C ARG A 60 -4.17 45.90 -17.21
N PHE A 61 -3.22 45.95 -18.13
CA PHE A 61 -2.65 44.76 -18.77
C PHE A 61 -1.86 43.86 -17.81
N ARG A 62 -1.81 42.57 -18.13
CA ARG A 62 -0.99 41.56 -17.44
C ARG A 62 -0.21 40.72 -18.45
N PHE A 63 1.06 40.46 -18.15
CA PHE A 63 1.92 39.58 -18.93
C PHE A 63 1.49 38.11 -18.79
N SER A 64 1.58 37.33 -19.86
CA SER A 64 1.36 35.88 -19.87
C SER A 64 2.16 35.21 -20.98
N ARG A 65 2.76 34.04 -20.70
CA ARG A 65 3.44 33.19 -21.69
C ARG A 65 2.50 32.23 -22.42
N ASN A 66 1.22 32.22 -22.06
CA ASN A 66 0.21 31.27 -22.55
C ASN A 66 -0.84 32.01 -23.40
N LEU A 67 -0.39 32.93 -24.25
CA LEU A 67 -1.20 33.67 -25.22
C LEU A 67 -0.87 33.17 -26.65
N PRO A 68 -1.64 33.54 -27.68
CA PRO A 68 -1.30 33.23 -29.07
C PRO A 68 0.11 33.72 -29.45
N ALA A 69 0.71 33.09 -30.46
CA ALA A 69 2.02 33.48 -30.97
C ALA A 69 2.07 34.99 -31.31
N GLY A 70 3.18 35.65 -30.99
CA GLY A 70 3.34 37.10 -31.11
C GLY A 70 2.70 37.94 -30.00
N CYS A 71 1.82 37.38 -29.16
CA CYS A 71 1.12 38.11 -28.09
C CYS A 71 1.70 37.83 -26.69
N ALA A 72 1.86 38.86 -25.87
CA ALA A 72 2.51 38.73 -24.55
C ALA A 72 1.74 39.38 -23.38
N TRP A 73 0.77 40.25 -23.65
CA TRP A 73 -0.05 40.90 -22.63
C TRP A 73 -1.55 40.78 -22.95
N TYR A 74 -2.37 40.72 -21.90
CA TYR A 74 -3.83 40.68 -22.01
C TYR A 74 -4.51 41.62 -20.99
N ALA A 75 -5.69 42.13 -21.33
CA ALA A 75 -6.56 42.87 -20.44
C ALA A 75 -7.51 41.92 -19.68
N PRO A 76 -7.39 41.74 -18.36
CA PRO A 76 -8.26 40.83 -17.61
C PRO A 76 -9.74 41.22 -17.70
N ARG A 77 -10.64 40.22 -17.72
CA ARG A 77 -12.12 40.36 -17.81
C ARG A 77 -12.68 40.91 -19.14
N THR A 78 -11.86 41.17 -20.16
CA THR A 78 -12.33 41.55 -21.51
C THR A 78 -12.76 40.36 -22.37
N ARG A 79 -12.13 39.18 -22.18
CA ARG A 79 -12.44 37.94 -22.90
C ARG A 79 -13.90 37.53 -22.73
N GLY A 80 -14.59 37.23 -23.83
CA GLY A 80 -16.01 36.84 -23.84
C GLY A 80 -16.98 37.99 -23.57
N LYS A 81 -16.55 39.25 -23.74
CA LYS A 81 -17.39 40.44 -23.59
C LYS A 81 -17.11 41.45 -24.69
N ALA A 82 -18.16 41.99 -25.30
CA ALA A 82 -18.05 43.14 -26.18
C ALA A 82 -17.32 44.29 -25.45
N GLN A 83 -16.25 44.80 -26.06
CA GLN A 83 -15.58 46.03 -25.62
C GLN A 83 -15.95 47.17 -26.60
N ALA A 84 -16.23 48.36 -26.06
CA ALA A 84 -16.49 49.54 -26.88
C ALA A 84 -15.23 49.92 -27.68
N ARG A 85 -15.41 50.29 -28.96
CA ARG A 85 -14.33 50.64 -29.89
C ARG A 85 -13.42 51.73 -29.32
N GLU A 86 -14.01 52.81 -28.82
CA GLU A 86 -13.38 53.90 -28.07
C GLU A 86 -12.37 53.42 -27.01
N LYS A 87 -12.68 52.37 -26.25
CA LYS A 87 -11.84 51.87 -25.15
C LYS A 87 -10.64 51.07 -25.66
N ILE A 88 -10.67 50.61 -26.90
CA ILE A 88 -9.55 49.94 -27.57
C ILE A 88 -8.65 51.02 -28.19
N GLU A 89 -9.23 52.02 -28.86
CA GLU A 89 -8.48 53.12 -29.47
C GLU A 89 -7.85 54.04 -28.40
N ALA A 90 -8.51 54.26 -27.26
CA ALA A 90 -7.93 54.97 -26.11
C ALA A 90 -6.67 54.28 -25.54
N VAL A 91 -6.53 52.95 -25.66
CA VAL A 91 -5.28 52.25 -25.32
C VAL A 91 -4.20 52.54 -26.35
N ALA A 92 -4.54 52.52 -27.65
CA ALA A 92 -3.61 52.81 -28.72
C ALA A 92 -3.11 54.26 -28.64
N SER A 93 -3.99 55.23 -28.46
CA SER A 93 -3.62 56.64 -28.28
C SER A 93 -2.76 56.87 -27.04
N GLN A 94 -3.01 56.18 -25.91
CA GLN A 94 -2.13 56.24 -24.72
C GLN A 94 -0.76 55.57 -24.90
N LEU A 95 -0.59 54.70 -25.89
CA LEU A 95 0.70 54.10 -26.23
C LEU A 95 1.45 54.98 -27.25
N ARG A 96 0.76 55.49 -28.28
CA ARG A 96 1.29 56.49 -29.24
C ARG A 96 1.78 57.75 -28.52
N ALA A 97 1.01 58.27 -27.57
CA ALA A 97 1.40 59.39 -26.70
C ALA A 97 2.57 59.09 -25.74
N LYS A 98 3.13 57.88 -25.77
CA LYS A 98 4.35 57.46 -25.05
C LYS A 98 5.47 57.05 -26.02
N GLY A 99 5.41 57.49 -27.28
CA GLY A 99 6.39 57.17 -28.32
C GLY A 99 6.37 55.71 -28.77
N VAL A 100 5.25 54.99 -28.60
CA VAL A 100 5.12 53.60 -29.04
C VAL A 100 4.30 53.53 -30.34
N PRO A 101 4.87 53.08 -31.47
CA PRO A 101 4.11 52.88 -32.70
C PRO A 101 3.10 51.73 -32.49
N VAL A 102 1.82 52.01 -32.78
CA VAL A 102 0.71 51.11 -32.49
C VAL A 102 -0.33 51.10 -33.61
N VAL A 103 -0.63 49.89 -34.08
CA VAL A 103 -1.76 49.55 -34.94
C VAL A 103 -2.87 48.91 -34.09
N VAL A 104 -4.13 49.10 -34.48
CA VAL A 104 -5.29 48.46 -33.83
C VAL A 104 -5.90 47.44 -34.79
N GLU A 105 -5.97 46.18 -34.36
CA GLU A 105 -6.55 45.10 -35.15
C GLU A 105 -7.90 44.66 -34.55
N TYR A 106 -8.97 44.87 -35.31
CA TYR A 106 -10.32 44.40 -35.00
C TYR A 106 -10.60 43.09 -35.73
N SER A 107 -10.52 41.97 -35.02
CA SER A 107 -10.93 40.67 -35.56
C SER A 107 -12.46 40.54 -35.45
N SER A 108 -13.14 41.02 -36.50
CA SER A 108 -14.60 41.11 -36.61
C SER A 108 -15.25 39.90 -37.30
N THR A 109 -14.76 38.69 -37.02
CA THR A 109 -15.48 37.45 -37.36
C THR A 109 -16.71 37.28 -36.46
N ALA A 110 -17.75 38.07 -36.76
CA ALA A 110 -19.08 37.84 -36.21
C ALA A 110 -19.54 36.44 -36.65
N PRO A 111 -19.98 35.56 -35.73
CA PRO A 111 -20.55 34.27 -36.13
C PRO A 111 -21.81 34.53 -36.95
N ALA A 112 -21.94 33.84 -38.08
CA ALA A 112 -23.12 33.96 -38.94
C ALA A 112 -24.41 33.73 -38.12
N LYS A 113 -25.42 34.54 -38.40
CA LYS A 113 -26.69 34.58 -37.67
C LYS A 113 -27.58 33.41 -38.11
N VAL A 114 -27.20 32.19 -37.73
CA VAL A 114 -27.94 30.96 -38.06
C VAL A 114 -29.30 30.94 -37.36
N ASP A 115 -30.33 30.62 -38.14
CA ASP A 115 -31.74 30.79 -37.83
C ASP A 115 -32.32 29.86 -36.75
N ALA A 116 -33.59 30.12 -36.43
CA ALA A 116 -34.56 29.21 -35.80
C ALA A 116 -33.94 28.22 -34.80
N GLY A 117 -33.61 28.71 -33.60
CA GLY A 117 -33.00 27.90 -32.54
C GLY A 117 -33.88 26.75 -32.08
N LEU A 118 -33.70 25.57 -32.68
CA LEU A 118 -34.37 24.32 -32.31
C LEU A 118 -34.27 24.10 -30.79
N ASP A 119 -35.40 23.90 -30.13
CA ASP A 119 -35.45 23.87 -28.67
C ASP A 119 -34.78 22.60 -28.12
N VAL A 120 -33.67 22.80 -27.41
CA VAL A 120 -32.93 21.73 -26.72
C VAL A 120 -33.73 21.10 -25.58
N ALA A 121 -34.77 21.76 -25.04
CA ALA A 121 -35.69 21.15 -24.09
C ALA A 121 -36.68 20.21 -24.78
N ALA A 122 -37.25 20.61 -25.93
CA ALA A 122 -38.06 19.74 -26.79
C ALA A 122 -37.26 18.51 -27.29
N LEU A 123 -36.00 18.69 -27.68
CA LEU A 123 -35.12 17.58 -28.09
C LEU A 123 -34.77 16.64 -26.92
N ALA A 124 -34.59 17.16 -25.71
CA ALA A 124 -34.47 16.32 -24.52
C ALA A 124 -35.78 15.57 -24.22
N LYS A 125 -36.93 16.24 -24.36
CA LYS A 125 -38.28 15.70 -24.14
C LYS A 125 -38.64 14.59 -25.13
N SER A 126 -38.25 14.69 -26.41
CA SER A 126 -38.52 13.64 -27.41
C SER A 126 -37.77 12.33 -27.10
N HIS A 127 -36.57 12.42 -26.52
CA HIS A 127 -35.83 11.27 -25.98
C HIS A 127 -36.27 10.85 -24.56
N GLY A 128 -37.36 11.43 -24.05
CA GLY A 128 -37.94 11.09 -22.75
C GLY A 128 -37.17 11.60 -21.52
N ILE A 129 -36.24 12.54 -21.70
CA ILE A 129 -35.39 13.11 -20.63
C ILE A 129 -36.12 14.30 -19.99
N LYS A 130 -36.41 14.25 -18.69
CA LYS A 130 -37.19 15.26 -17.98
C LYS A 130 -36.35 16.05 -16.96
N PRO A 131 -36.52 17.37 -16.84
CA PRO A 131 -35.93 18.14 -15.73
C PRO A 131 -36.39 17.56 -14.38
N GLY A 132 -35.43 17.14 -13.54
CA GLY A 132 -35.70 16.50 -12.26
C GLY A 132 -35.28 15.03 -12.18
N ASP A 133 -35.05 14.35 -13.32
CA ASP A 133 -34.54 12.98 -13.36
C ASP A 133 -33.16 12.91 -12.67
N ARG A 134 -33.08 12.23 -11.51
CA ARG A 134 -31.81 12.15 -10.73
C ARG A 134 -30.69 11.44 -11.50
N HIS A 135 -31.07 10.50 -12.36
CA HIS A 135 -30.19 9.80 -13.30
C HIS A 135 -31.03 9.45 -14.55
N PRO A 136 -30.98 10.25 -15.63
CA PRO A 136 -31.60 9.87 -16.90
C PRO A 136 -30.92 8.63 -17.49
N ASP A 137 -31.67 7.87 -18.29
CA ASP A 137 -31.20 6.62 -18.87
C ASP A 137 -30.09 6.85 -19.92
N TRP A 138 -28.94 6.19 -19.76
CA TRP A 138 -27.73 6.48 -20.53
C TRP A 138 -27.84 6.27 -22.05
N PRO A 139 -28.54 5.25 -22.58
CA PRO A 139 -28.76 5.12 -24.03
C PRO A 139 -29.59 6.27 -24.58
N LYS A 140 -30.69 6.65 -23.90
CA LYS A 140 -31.56 7.77 -24.31
C LYS A 140 -30.81 9.10 -24.27
N LEU A 141 -30.00 9.33 -23.24
CA LEU A 141 -29.15 10.51 -23.14
C LEU A 141 -28.08 10.56 -24.24
N ARG A 142 -27.54 9.40 -24.64
CA ARG A 142 -26.58 9.34 -25.76
C ARG A 142 -27.26 9.62 -27.09
N ALA A 143 -28.43 9.03 -27.34
CA ALA A 143 -29.22 9.30 -28.55
C ALA A 143 -29.61 10.79 -28.67
N ALA A 144 -30.05 11.41 -27.57
CA ALA A 144 -30.34 12.85 -27.54
C ALA A 144 -29.10 13.71 -27.84
N LEU A 145 -27.93 13.35 -27.30
CA LEU A 145 -26.66 14.01 -27.63
C LEU A 145 -26.21 13.78 -29.08
N GLU A 146 -26.51 12.60 -29.65
CA GLU A 146 -26.19 12.23 -31.03
C GLU A 146 -27.01 13.05 -32.03
N ASP A 147 -28.34 13.12 -31.84
CA ASP A 147 -29.23 13.98 -32.62
C ASP A 147 -28.88 15.46 -32.46
N ALA A 148 -28.51 15.89 -31.25
CA ALA A 148 -28.09 17.26 -30.99
C ALA A 148 -26.79 17.57 -31.72
N GLU A 149 -25.77 16.71 -31.69
CA GLU A 149 -24.49 16.98 -32.36
C GLU A 149 -24.59 16.88 -33.88
N ARG A 150 -25.41 15.96 -34.44
CA ARG A 150 -25.77 15.98 -35.88
C ARG A 150 -26.42 17.31 -36.32
N LYS A 151 -27.10 18.00 -35.41
CA LYS A 151 -27.71 19.33 -35.62
C LYS A 151 -26.81 20.51 -35.19
N GLY A 152 -25.53 20.27 -34.89
CA GLY A 152 -24.60 21.32 -34.40
C GLY A 152 -24.92 21.88 -33.01
N GLN A 153 -25.75 21.18 -32.22
CA GLN A 153 -26.28 21.61 -30.93
C GLN A 153 -25.83 20.77 -29.73
N GLY A 154 -24.99 19.74 -29.88
CA GLY A 154 -24.60 18.86 -28.75
C GLY A 154 -23.95 19.62 -27.59
N ALA A 155 -23.16 20.66 -27.90
CA ALA A 155 -22.64 21.60 -26.90
C ALA A 155 -23.74 22.38 -26.14
N LYS A 156 -24.83 22.78 -26.82
CA LYS A 156 -26.00 23.45 -26.23
C LYS A 156 -26.81 22.49 -25.35
N LEU A 157 -27.09 21.28 -25.83
CA LEU A 157 -27.80 20.26 -25.05
C LEU A 157 -27.00 19.83 -23.81
N ARG A 158 -25.67 19.64 -23.92
CA ARG A 158 -24.79 19.42 -22.76
C ARG A 158 -24.90 20.56 -21.72
N ALA A 159 -24.95 21.82 -22.17
CA ALA A 159 -25.13 22.95 -21.25
C ALA A 159 -26.50 22.91 -20.55
N TRP A 160 -27.57 22.53 -21.26
CA TRP A 160 -28.91 22.34 -20.72
C TRP A 160 -28.98 21.17 -19.70
N LEU A 161 -28.39 20.02 -20.00
CA LEU A 161 -28.30 18.86 -19.10
C LEU A 161 -27.57 19.21 -17.79
N ASN A 162 -26.47 19.97 -17.89
CA ASN A 162 -25.72 20.46 -16.73
C ASN A 162 -26.53 21.50 -15.92
N LYS A 163 -27.25 22.42 -16.58
CA LYS A 163 -28.11 23.43 -15.92
C LYS A 163 -29.19 22.76 -15.05
N HIS A 164 -29.83 21.72 -15.57
CA HIS A 164 -30.88 20.97 -14.86
C HIS A 164 -30.33 19.86 -13.93
N ARG A 165 -29.01 19.79 -13.73
CA ARG A 165 -28.31 18.83 -12.84
C ARG A 165 -28.50 17.36 -13.21
N LEU A 166 -28.90 17.07 -14.45
CA LEU A 166 -29.16 15.73 -14.97
C LEU A 166 -27.85 14.94 -15.20
N LEU A 167 -26.74 15.65 -15.42
CA LEU A 167 -25.37 15.14 -15.41
C LEU A 167 -24.44 16.07 -14.63
N ARG A 168 -23.27 15.57 -14.21
CA ARG A 168 -22.16 16.44 -13.79
C ARG A 168 -21.42 17.01 -15.02
N PRO A 169 -20.81 18.21 -14.93
CA PRO A 169 -20.08 18.82 -16.05
C PRO A 169 -18.97 17.97 -16.68
N GLY A 170 -18.35 17.08 -15.91
CA GLY A 170 -17.39 16.09 -16.43
C GLY A 170 -18.09 15.02 -17.26
N GLU A 171 -19.11 14.37 -16.69
CA GLU A 171 -19.87 13.27 -17.32
C GLU A 171 -20.54 13.73 -18.63
N GLY A 172 -21.15 14.91 -18.64
CA GLY A 172 -21.75 15.49 -19.86
C GLY A 172 -20.73 15.90 -20.92
N THR A 173 -19.47 16.17 -20.54
CA THR A 173 -18.38 16.41 -21.50
C THR A 173 -17.79 15.09 -22.02
N GLU A 174 -17.72 14.07 -21.18
CA GLU A 174 -17.22 12.74 -21.53
C GLU A 174 -18.17 12.02 -22.51
N GLU A 175 -19.49 12.04 -22.28
CA GLU A 175 -20.42 11.44 -23.24
C GLU A 175 -20.63 12.28 -24.50
N LEU A 176 -20.60 13.63 -24.45
CA LEU A 176 -20.59 14.44 -25.68
C LEU A 176 -19.35 14.15 -26.53
N ALA A 177 -18.16 14.10 -25.93
CA ALA A 177 -16.93 13.77 -26.65
C ALA A 177 -16.92 12.32 -27.18
N ARG A 178 -17.62 11.39 -26.51
CA ARG A 178 -17.85 10.03 -27.02
C ARG A 178 -18.77 10.02 -28.24
N VAL A 179 -19.87 10.78 -28.21
CA VAL A 179 -20.78 10.97 -29.35
C VAL A 179 -20.06 11.60 -30.53
N ARG A 180 -19.30 12.69 -30.30
CA ARG A 180 -18.45 13.33 -31.33
C ARG A 180 -17.45 12.34 -31.92
N GLY A 181 -16.93 11.42 -31.10
CA GLY A 181 -16.09 10.32 -31.56
C GLY A 181 -16.82 9.27 -32.41
N LYS A 182 -18.05 8.89 -32.06
CA LYS A 182 -18.89 8.01 -32.89
C LYS A 182 -19.15 8.62 -34.27
N LEU A 183 -19.65 9.86 -34.29
CA LEU A 183 -19.92 10.60 -35.53
C LEU A 183 -18.65 10.81 -36.38
N ALA A 184 -17.48 10.94 -35.74
CA ALA A 184 -16.19 11.01 -36.44
C ALA A 184 -15.70 9.66 -37.02
N PHE A 185 -16.19 8.53 -36.52
CA PHE A 185 -16.02 7.24 -37.22
C PHE A 185 -17.00 7.11 -38.38
N GLU A 186 -18.28 7.49 -38.19
CA GLU A 186 -19.28 7.55 -39.27
C GLU A 186 -18.81 8.43 -40.45
N ALA A 187 -18.17 9.56 -40.17
CA ALA A 187 -17.62 10.49 -41.15
C ALA A 187 -16.14 10.24 -41.55
N GLY A 188 -15.54 9.12 -41.12
CA GLY A 188 -14.16 8.73 -41.48
C GLY A 188 -13.02 9.65 -40.99
N ASN A 189 -13.32 10.67 -40.17
CA ASN A 189 -12.40 11.75 -39.81
C ASN A 189 -11.84 11.66 -38.37
N TRP A 190 -11.99 10.51 -37.70
CA TRP A 190 -11.59 10.28 -36.31
C TRP A 190 -10.09 10.58 -36.03
N PRO A 191 -9.74 11.16 -34.87
CA PRO A 191 -10.61 11.63 -33.78
C PRO A 191 -11.14 13.05 -34.04
N PRO A 192 -12.30 13.40 -33.46
CA PRO A 192 -12.88 14.73 -33.62
C PRO A 192 -11.95 15.81 -33.06
N ALA A 193 -11.99 17.01 -33.63
CA ALA A 193 -11.23 18.15 -33.13
C ALA A 193 -11.63 18.51 -31.68
N PRO A 194 -10.67 18.94 -30.82
CA PRO A 194 -11.01 19.41 -29.48
C PRO A 194 -11.97 20.60 -29.52
N GLU A 195 -12.86 20.71 -28.54
CA GLU A 195 -13.80 21.83 -28.43
C GLU A 195 -13.10 23.19 -28.29
N ARG A 196 -11.88 23.22 -27.73
CA ARG A 196 -11.14 24.45 -27.40
C ARG A 196 -9.62 24.25 -27.52
N GLY A 197 -9.04 24.75 -28.61
CA GLY A 197 -7.59 24.74 -28.85
C GLY A 197 -7.04 23.37 -29.25
N GLU A 198 -5.72 23.19 -29.18
CA GLU A 198 -5.00 22.05 -29.75
C GLU A 198 -5.05 20.76 -28.90
N THR A 199 -5.58 20.83 -27.68
CA THR A 199 -5.56 19.72 -26.71
C THR A 199 -6.90 19.53 -26.03
N TYR A 200 -7.35 18.28 -25.93
CA TYR A 200 -8.56 17.87 -25.22
C TYR A 200 -8.48 18.12 -23.71
N GLY A 201 -9.60 18.51 -23.10
CA GLY A 201 -9.77 18.44 -21.64
C GLY A 201 -9.80 16.99 -21.12
N ARG A 202 -9.57 16.75 -19.82
CA ARG A 202 -9.51 15.37 -19.28
C ARG A 202 -10.77 14.53 -19.54
N ALA A 203 -11.95 15.10 -19.32
CA ALA A 203 -13.23 14.41 -19.56
C ALA A 203 -13.46 14.17 -21.06
N GLU A 204 -13.12 15.16 -21.88
CA GLU A 204 -13.24 15.12 -23.34
C GLU A 204 -12.32 14.05 -23.95
N PHE A 205 -11.04 14.00 -23.54
CA PHE A 205 -10.10 12.96 -23.94
C PHE A 205 -10.58 11.56 -23.52
N GLY A 206 -11.10 11.43 -22.30
CA GLY A 206 -11.72 10.19 -21.83
C GLY A 206 -12.92 9.76 -22.69
N GLY A 207 -13.72 10.72 -23.16
CA GLY A 207 -14.84 10.49 -24.08
C GLY A 207 -14.42 10.07 -25.48
N VAL A 208 -13.46 10.79 -26.08
CA VAL A 208 -12.84 10.39 -27.36
C VAL A 208 -12.25 8.99 -27.25
N LEU A 209 -11.53 8.67 -26.18
CA LEU A 209 -10.99 7.33 -25.96
C LEU A 209 -12.07 6.26 -25.64
N ARG A 210 -13.25 6.62 -25.11
CA ARG A 210 -14.39 5.70 -25.07
C ARG A 210 -14.90 5.39 -26.47
N SER A 211 -14.98 6.38 -27.35
CA SER A 211 -15.57 6.21 -28.70
C SER A 211 -14.89 5.16 -29.57
N ILE A 212 -13.67 4.72 -29.21
CA ILE A 212 -13.00 3.56 -29.81
C ILE A 212 -13.88 2.30 -29.75
N ASP A 213 -14.79 2.19 -28.77
CA ASP A 213 -15.81 1.13 -28.71
C ASP A 213 -16.94 1.26 -29.76
N GLN A 214 -16.87 2.25 -30.65
CA GLN A 214 -17.76 2.48 -31.79
C GLN A 214 -17.05 2.35 -33.16
N ASP A 215 -15.75 2.03 -33.20
CA ASP A 215 -15.09 1.68 -34.48
C ASP A 215 -15.72 0.36 -35.01
N PRO A 216 -16.18 0.29 -36.27
CA PRO A 216 -16.86 -0.89 -36.81
C PRO A 216 -16.08 -2.21 -36.67
N ARG A 217 -14.74 -2.16 -36.68
CA ARG A 217 -13.88 -3.34 -36.45
C ARG A 217 -13.92 -3.78 -34.99
N VAL A 218 -13.91 -2.82 -34.07
CA VAL A 218 -13.99 -3.07 -32.62
C VAL A 218 -15.35 -3.66 -32.25
N LEU A 219 -16.44 -3.18 -32.87
CA LEU A 219 -17.77 -3.77 -32.73
C LEU A 219 -17.81 -5.22 -33.22
N THR A 220 -17.43 -5.47 -34.48
CA THR A 220 -17.40 -6.84 -35.06
C THR A 220 -16.58 -7.83 -34.22
N ILE A 221 -15.41 -7.42 -33.71
CA ILE A 221 -14.57 -8.28 -32.85
C ILE A 221 -15.22 -8.51 -31.48
N THR A 222 -15.93 -7.52 -30.93
CA THR A 222 -16.61 -7.61 -29.63
C THR A 222 -17.90 -8.45 -29.70
N GLU A 223 -18.62 -8.43 -30.81
CA GLU A 223 -19.79 -9.28 -31.08
C GLU A 223 -19.38 -10.74 -31.27
N PHE A 224 -18.31 -10.98 -32.04
CA PHE A 224 -17.70 -12.30 -32.14
C PHE A 224 -17.24 -12.82 -30.76
N ALA A 225 -16.58 -12.00 -29.95
CA ALA A 225 -16.15 -12.39 -28.60
C ALA A 225 -17.31 -12.77 -27.65
N GLN A 226 -18.52 -12.23 -27.85
CA GLN A 226 -19.70 -12.60 -27.06
C GLN A 226 -20.23 -14.00 -27.40
N THR A 227 -20.14 -14.40 -28.67
CA THR A 227 -20.64 -15.70 -29.16
C THR A 227 -19.57 -16.79 -29.17
N TRP A 228 -18.29 -16.41 -29.26
CA TRP A 228 -17.12 -17.29 -29.36
C TRP A 228 -17.12 -18.45 -28.36
N LYS A 229 -17.45 -18.19 -27.09
CA LYS A 229 -17.43 -19.25 -26.07
C LYS A 229 -18.46 -20.36 -26.37
N ASN A 230 -19.64 -20.02 -26.87
CA ASN A 230 -20.66 -21.02 -27.20
C ASN A 230 -20.25 -21.84 -28.43
N GLN A 231 -19.64 -21.18 -29.42
CA GLN A 231 -19.06 -21.83 -30.60
C GLN A 231 -17.92 -22.77 -30.21
N LEU A 232 -17.05 -22.36 -29.26
CA LEU A 232 -15.96 -23.16 -28.73
C LEU A 232 -16.46 -24.44 -28.04
N GLU A 233 -17.47 -24.35 -27.16
CA GLU A 233 -18.02 -25.55 -26.49
C GLU A 233 -18.67 -26.52 -27.49
N ALA A 234 -19.26 -26.02 -28.59
CA ALA A 234 -19.79 -26.86 -29.67
C ALA A 234 -18.67 -27.61 -30.40
N VAL A 235 -17.62 -26.91 -30.85
CA VAL A 235 -16.46 -27.50 -31.55
C VAL A 235 -15.72 -28.49 -30.65
N THR A 236 -15.51 -28.14 -29.38
CA THR A 236 -14.76 -28.94 -28.40
C THR A 236 -15.61 -30.00 -27.67
N LYS A 237 -16.86 -30.20 -28.07
CA LYS A 237 -17.80 -31.18 -27.47
C LYS A 237 -17.92 -31.03 -25.94
N GLY A 238 -17.93 -29.79 -25.46
CA GLY A 238 -18.03 -29.41 -24.04
C GLY A 238 -16.72 -29.45 -23.24
N ARG A 239 -15.56 -29.66 -23.87
CA ARG A 239 -14.24 -29.64 -23.19
C ARG A 239 -13.59 -28.25 -23.15
N GLY A 240 -14.10 -27.28 -23.90
CA GLY A 240 -13.55 -25.93 -24.04
C GLY A 240 -13.39 -25.22 -22.70
N SER A 241 -14.40 -25.28 -21.83
CA SER A 241 -14.35 -24.74 -20.46
C SER A 241 -13.21 -25.29 -19.59
N PHE A 242 -12.71 -26.49 -19.85
CA PHE A 242 -11.56 -27.07 -19.13
C PHE A 242 -10.23 -26.58 -19.71
N TRP A 243 -10.06 -26.67 -21.04
CA TRP A 243 -8.85 -26.23 -21.72
C TRP A 243 -8.62 -24.72 -21.55
N PHE A 244 -9.63 -23.91 -21.86
CA PHE A 244 -9.58 -22.45 -21.85
C PHE A 244 -9.92 -21.81 -20.48
N ARG A 245 -10.08 -22.62 -19.41
CA ARG A 245 -10.50 -22.17 -18.06
C ARG A 245 -9.76 -20.93 -17.53
N ASP A 246 -8.47 -20.81 -17.87
CA ASP A 246 -7.57 -19.77 -17.37
C ASP A 246 -7.20 -18.75 -18.50
N ALA A 247 -7.77 -18.91 -19.69
CA ALA A 247 -7.48 -18.17 -20.92
C ALA A 247 -8.73 -17.42 -21.42
N THR A 248 -9.02 -16.30 -20.76
CA THR A 248 -10.23 -15.49 -20.96
C THR A 248 -10.12 -14.58 -22.20
N LEU A 249 -9.98 -15.16 -23.40
CA LEU A 249 -9.76 -14.41 -24.64
C LEU A 249 -10.89 -13.39 -24.91
N ASP A 250 -12.13 -13.81 -24.67
CA ASP A 250 -13.35 -13.01 -24.71
C ASP A 250 -13.34 -11.81 -23.74
N ALA A 251 -12.78 -11.99 -22.54
CA ALA A 251 -12.65 -10.92 -21.56
C ALA A 251 -11.48 -9.98 -21.91
N ARG A 252 -10.39 -10.51 -22.50
CA ARG A 252 -9.26 -9.69 -22.99
C ARG A 252 -9.70 -8.77 -24.14
N VAL A 253 -10.61 -9.22 -25.01
CA VAL A 253 -11.29 -8.36 -25.99
C VAL A 253 -12.08 -7.25 -25.28
N ARG A 254 -13.03 -7.62 -24.40
CA ARG A 254 -13.92 -6.65 -23.72
C ARG A 254 -13.17 -5.64 -22.85
N ASP A 255 -12.07 -6.05 -22.21
CA ASP A 255 -11.26 -5.18 -21.35
C ASP A 255 -10.26 -4.29 -22.13
N SER A 256 -9.81 -4.69 -23.34
CA SER A 256 -8.72 -4.01 -24.07
C SER A 256 -8.97 -2.50 -24.30
N PRO A 257 -10.17 -2.05 -24.74
CA PRO A 257 -10.45 -0.61 -24.86
C PRO A 257 -10.34 0.13 -23.52
N TRP A 258 -10.86 -0.45 -22.43
CA TRP A 258 -10.81 0.17 -21.10
C TRP A 258 -9.39 0.24 -20.53
N GLN A 259 -8.62 -0.85 -20.63
CA GLN A 259 -7.23 -0.90 -20.17
C GLN A 259 -6.37 0.12 -20.93
N THR A 260 -6.53 0.21 -22.25
CA THR A 260 -5.78 1.15 -23.09
C THR A 260 -6.19 2.58 -22.80
N ARG A 261 -7.50 2.89 -22.75
CA ARG A 261 -8.00 4.20 -22.34
C ARG A 261 -7.37 4.64 -21.02
N ARG A 262 -7.41 3.78 -20.00
CA ARG A 262 -6.85 4.08 -18.68
C ARG A 262 -5.34 4.34 -18.75
N SER A 263 -4.59 3.55 -19.51
CA SER A 263 -3.15 3.76 -19.74
C SER A 263 -2.85 5.14 -20.36
N TYR A 264 -3.63 5.55 -21.36
CA TYR A 264 -3.44 6.83 -22.04
C TYR A 264 -3.92 8.03 -21.21
N GLU A 265 -5.00 7.91 -20.44
CA GLU A 265 -5.38 8.92 -19.44
C GLU A 265 -4.31 9.11 -18.36
N MET A 266 -3.72 8.02 -17.86
CA MET A 266 -2.62 8.09 -16.87
C MET A 266 -1.38 8.77 -17.45
N ARG A 267 -1.03 8.52 -18.73
CA ARG A 267 0.07 9.19 -19.45
C ARG A 267 -0.22 10.67 -19.70
N ALA A 268 -1.48 11.04 -19.96
CA ALA A 268 -1.87 12.41 -20.23
C ALA A 268 -2.02 13.29 -18.96
N PHE A 269 -2.45 12.70 -17.84
CA PHE A 269 -2.87 13.49 -16.66
C PHE A 269 -2.19 13.11 -15.34
N GLU A 270 -1.66 11.90 -15.18
CA GLU A 270 -1.20 11.38 -13.87
C GLU A 270 0.29 10.99 -13.80
N GLY A 271 1.08 11.34 -14.82
CA GLY A 271 2.52 11.59 -14.68
C GLY A 271 3.38 10.39 -14.27
N LEU A 272 3.12 9.20 -14.83
CA LEU A 272 3.80 7.92 -14.53
C LEU A 272 5.35 7.97 -14.54
N LEU A 273 5.97 8.95 -15.23
CA LEU A 273 7.43 9.18 -15.25
C LEU A 273 7.80 10.66 -15.02
N GLY A 274 6.97 11.44 -14.32
CA GLY A 274 7.23 12.85 -14.00
C GLY A 274 7.09 13.83 -15.18
N LYS A 275 6.62 13.35 -16.34
CA LYS A 275 6.17 14.16 -17.47
C LYS A 275 4.81 13.65 -17.94
N ASN A 276 3.88 14.56 -18.21
CA ASN A 276 2.61 14.26 -18.86
C ASN A 276 2.77 14.42 -20.38
N GLU A 277 2.18 13.52 -21.15
CA GLU A 277 2.02 13.70 -22.61
C GLU A 277 0.81 14.62 -22.88
N PRO A 278 0.88 15.58 -23.82
CA PRO A 278 -0.26 16.44 -24.12
C PRO A 278 -1.39 15.62 -24.76
N ALA A 279 -2.64 15.84 -24.31
CA ALA A 279 -3.83 15.17 -24.82
C ALA A 279 -4.22 15.71 -26.21
N THR A 280 -3.49 15.33 -27.25
CA THR A 280 -3.70 15.77 -28.64
C THR A 280 -4.45 14.73 -29.48
N PRO A 281 -5.01 15.11 -30.65
CA PRO A 281 -5.51 14.18 -31.65
C PRO A 281 -4.51 13.07 -32.02
N GLY A 282 -3.21 13.39 -32.10
CA GLY A 282 -2.15 12.40 -32.36
C GLY A 282 -1.99 11.36 -31.23
N LEU A 283 -2.19 11.75 -29.97
CA LEU A 283 -2.17 10.81 -28.84
C LEU A 283 -3.40 9.89 -28.85
N ALA A 284 -4.56 10.40 -29.28
CA ALA A 284 -5.77 9.59 -29.48
C ALA A 284 -5.62 8.59 -30.64
N LYS A 285 -5.11 9.01 -31.82
CA LYS A 285 -4.76 8.09 -32.94
C LYS A 285 -3.83 6.96 -32.50
N LYS A 286 -2.83 7.28 -31.67
CA LYS A 286 -1.91 6.26 -31.11
C LYS A 286 -2.61 5.28 -30.17
N ALA A 287 -3.56 5.73 -29.34
CA ALA A 287 -4.32 4.85 -28.45
C ALA A 287 -5.25 3.91 -29.23
N HIS A 288 -5.93 4.43 -30.26
CA HIS A 288 -6.81 3.67 -31.16
C HIS A 288 -6.07 2.58 -31.93
N ALA A 289 -4.93 2.90 -32.55
CA ALA A 289 -4.07 1.91 -33.20
C ALA A 289 -3.56 0.82 -32.23
N GLU A 290 -3.30 1.16 -30.96
CA GLU A 290 -2.90 0.18 -29.94
C GLU A 290 -4.06 -0.71 -29.48
N VAL A 291 -5.31 -0.20 -29.46
CA VAL A 291 -6.51 -1.02 -29.22
C VAL A 291 -6.74 -1.98 -30.39
N LEU A 292 -6.76 -1.48 -31.63
CA LEU A 292 -7.02 -2.28 -32.83
C LEU A 292 -6.03 -3.43 -32.98
N ALA A 293 -4.73 -3.14 -33.01
CA ALA A 293 -3.70 -4.17 -33.20
C ALA A 293 -3.72 -5.25 -32.09
N ARG A 294 -4.21 -4.91 -30.89
CA ARG A 294 -4.39 -5.89 -29.80
C ARG A 294 -5.69 -6.69 -29.95
N LEU A 295 -6.76 -6.07 -30.45
CA LEU A 295 -8.03 -6.75 -30.72
C LEU A 295 -7.95 -7.67 -31.94
N GLU A 296 -7.19 -7.30 -32.96
CA GLU A 296 -6.90 -8.11 -34.14
C GLU A 296 -6.13 -9.39 -33.77
N ASP A 297 -5.09 -9.28 -32.92
CA ASP A 297 -4.38 -10.42 -32.32
C ASP A 297 -5.30 -11.35 -31.51
N TRP A 298 -6.19 -10.81 -30.65
CA TRP A 298 -7.16 -11.65 -29.94
C TRP A 298 -8.21 -12.27 -30.86
N ASN A 299 -8.64 -11.57 -31.91
CA ASN A 299 -9.58 -12.07 -32.92
C ASN A 299 -8.98 -13.23 -33.73
N GLU A 300 -7.72 -13.13 -34.16
CA GLU A 300 -7.00 -14.23 -34.82
C GLU A 300 -6.93 -15.46 -33.90
N ARG A 301 -6.48 -15.28 -32.64
CA ARG A 301 -6.41 -16.37 -31.65
C ARG A 301 -7.76 -17.02 -31.38
N MET A 302 -8.84 -16.23 -31.29
CA MET A 302 -10.20 -16.74 -31.07
C MET A 302 -10.71 -17.52 -32.28
N ARG A 303 -10.48 -17.04 -33.52
CA ARG A 303 -10.86 -17.77 -34.75
C ARG A 303 -10.06 -19.06 -34.91
N LEU A 304 -8.75 -19.01 -34.64
CA LEU A 304 -7.87 -20.18 -34.64
C LEU A 304 -8.37 -21.23 -33.63
N ALA A 305 -8.77 -20.81 -32.43
CA ALA A 305 -9.36 -21.68 -31.40
C ALA A 305 -10.69 -22.36 -31.79
N LEU A 306 -11.36 -21.94 -32.87
CA LEU A 306 -12.59 -22.59 -33.37
C LEU A 306 -12.32 -23.62 -34.48
N GLN A 307 -11.08 -23.82 -34.93
CA GLN A 307 -10.75 -24.86 -35.91
C GLN A 307 -10.94 -26.26 -35.28
N PRO A 308 -11.84 -27.13 -35.79
CA PRO A 308 -12.09 -28.43 -35.19
C PRO A 308 -10.88 -29.37 -35.19
N GLU A 309 -9.99 -29.20 -36.16
CA GLU A 309 -8.77 -29.98 -36.38
C GLU A 309 -7.82 -29.95 -35.18
N LEU A 310 -7.83 -28.87 -34.39
CA LEU A 310 -7.02 -28.71 -33.17
C LEU A 310 -7.44 -29.63 -32.01
N TYR A 311 -8.59 -30.28 -32.15
CA TYR A 311 -9.20 -31.15 -31.13
C TYR A 311 -9.50 -32.55 -31.68
N ASP A 312 -9.04 -32.83 -32.90
CA ASP A 312 -9.16 -34.14 -33.54
C ASP A 312 -7.92 -34.99 -33.22
N GLY A 313 -8.07 -35.89 -32.25
CA GLY A 313 -7.03 -36.85 -31.84
C GLY A 313 -6.71 -37.94 -32.87
N SER A 314 -7.30 -37.91 -34.08
CA SER A 314 -6.81 -38.71 -35.21
C SER A 314 -5.64 -38.04 -35.95
N LYS A 315 -5.45 -36.72 -35.79
CA LYS A 315 -4.29 -36.00 -36.33
C LYS A 315 -3.06 -36.21 -35.44
N PRO A 316 -1.83 -36.24 -36.01
CA PRO A 316 -0.61 -36.27 -35.21
C PRO A 316 -0.32 -34.89 -34.61
N ALA A 317 0.34 -34.87 -33.44
CA ALA A 317 0.50 -33.67 -32.62
C ALA A 317 1.43 -32.60 -33.23
N ASP A 318 2.36 -33.01 -34.12
CA ASP A 318 3.27 -32.15 -34.86
C ASP A 318 2.55 -31.17 -35.80
N GLN A 319 1.43 -31.59 -36.39
CA GLN A 319 0.61 -30.74 -37.27
C GLN A 319 -0.11 -29.63 -36.50
N VAL A 320 -0.58 -29.91 -35.28
CA VAL A 320 -1.46 -29.00 -34.51
C VAL A 320 -0.76 -28.17 -33.43
N TYR A 321 0.39 -28.60 -32.89
CA TYR A 321 1.00 -27.90 -31.75
C TYR A 321 1.39 -26.45 -32.07
N THR A 322 1.83 -26.17 -33.31
CA THR A 322 2.23 -24.83 -33.73
C THR A 322 1.03 -23.86 -33.71
N GLN A 323 -0.14 -24.31 -34.15
CA GLN A 323 -1.40 -23.55 -34.13
C GLN A 323 -1.89 -23.37 -32.69
N LEU A 324 -1.91 -24.44 -31.88
CA LEU A 324 -2.26 -24.35 -30.46
C LEU A 324 -1.35 -23.36 -29.69
N CYS A 325 -0.05 -23.36 -30.00
CA CYS A 325 0.94 -22.44 -29.43
C CYS A 325 0.74 -20.98 -29.87
N ARG A 326 0.17 -20.72 -31.06
CA ARG A 326 -0.23 -19.36 -31.47
C ARG A 326 -1.39 -18.84 -30.64
N ILE A 327 -2.33 -19.70 -30.21
CA ILE A 327 -3.46 -19.31 -29.34
C ILE A 327 -2.95 -18.88 -27.96
N GLU A 328 -2.51 -19.83 -27.12
CA GLU A 328 -1.82 -19.57 -25.85
C GLU A 328 -1.13 -20.84 -25.31
N THR A 329 0.05 -20.70 -24.72
CA THR A 329 0.89 -21.82 -24.23
C THR A 329 0.19 -22.75 -23.23
N ASN A 330 -0.66 -22.21 -22.36
CA ASN A 330 -1.43 -22.97 -21.37
C ASN A 330 -2.60 -23.76 -21.99
N ILE A 331 -3.16 -23.29 -23.11
CA ILE A 331 -4.13 -24.05 -23.91
C ILE A 331 -3.40 -25.18 -24.62
N ALA A 332 -2.28 -24.89 -25.29
CA ALA A 332 -1.46 -25.89 -25.96
C ALA A 332 -1.06 -27.04 -25.01
N GLN A 333 -0.54 -26.73 -23.82
CA GLN A 333 -0.20 -27.74 -22.81
C GLN A 333 -1.38 -28.67 -22.46
N ARG A 334 -2.60 -28.13 -22.38
CA ARG A 334 -3.79 -28.87 -21.99
C ARG A 334 -4.32 -29.73 -23.13
N VAL A 335 -4.48 -29.15 -24.31
CA VAL A 335 -5.01 -29.87 -25.48
C VAL A 335 -4.04 -30.97 -25.91
N LEU A 336 -2.74 -30.68 -25.99
CA LEU A 336 -1.73 -31.68 -26.35
C LEU A 336 -1.66 -32.84 -25.34
N GLY A 337 -1.78 -32.58 -24.03
CA GLY A 337 -1.77 -33.62 -23.01
C GLY A 337 -3.10 -34.37 -22.78
N ASP A 338 -4.22 -33.93 -23.38
CA ASP A 338 -5.57 -34.45 -23.10
C ASP A 338 -6.31 -34.94 -24.37
N VAL A 339 -5.79 -34.60 -25.56
CA VAL A 339 -6.24 -35.11 -26.87
C VAL A 339 -5.15 -35.94 -27.55
N TYR A 340 -3.86 -35.61 -27.32
CA TYR A 340 -2.73 -36.18 -28.05
C TYR A 340 -1.67 -36.87 -27.15
N ASP A 341 -1.97 -37.13 -25.87
CA ASP A 341 -1.11 -37.75 -24.83
C ASP A 341 0.32 -37.17 -24.70
N VAL A 342 0.53 -35.91 -25.09
CA VAL A 342 1.84 -35.24 -25.00
C VAL A 342 2.14 -34.89 -23.54
N ARG A 343 3.21 -35.46 -23.00
CA ARG A 343 3.59 -35.31 -21.60
C ARG A 343 4.54 -34.13 -21.39
N PHE A 344 4.38 -33.41 -20.27
CA PHE A 344 5.19 -32.24 -19.92
C PHE A 344 5.84 -32.42 -18.53
N PRO A 345 7.06 -32.98 -18.45
CA PRO A 345 7.79 -33.21 -17.19
C PRO A 345 8.02 -31.94 -16.35
N GLU A 346 8.46 -30.85 -16.98
CA GLU A 346 8.64 -29.55 -16.34
C GLU A 346 7.51 -28.58 -16.68
N ARG A 347 7.20 -27.70 -15.73
CA ARG A 347 6.21 -26.62 -15.87
C ARG A 347 6.45 -25.72 -17.10
N ASP A 348 7.71 -25.50 -17.47
CA ASP A 348 8.09 -24.59 -18.57
C ASP A 348 8.24 -25.32 -19.92
N ASP A 349 8.12 -26.65 -19.99
CA ASP A 349 8.33 -27.40 -21.24
C ASP A 349 7.35 -26.99 -22.36
N ALA A 350 6.08 -26.75 -22.03
CA ALA A 350 5.12 -26.21 -23.00
C ALA A 350 5.54 -24.83 -23.53
N SER A 351 6.17 -23.98 -22.69
CA SER A 351 6.72 -22.69 -23.14
C SER A 351 7.96 -22.86 -24.00
N ARG A 352 8.77 -23.91 -23.78
CA ARG A 352 9.95 -24.23 -24.60
C ARG A 352 9.53 -24.80 -25.96
N LEU A 353 8.53 -25.67 -25.98
CA LEU A 353 7.90 -26.18 -27.21
C LEU A 353 7.32 -25.03 -28.05
N CYS A 354 6.47 -24.18 -27.44
CA CYS A 354 5.87 -23.02 -28.11
C CYS A 354 6.85 -21.89 -28.50
N THR A 355 8.13 -21.98 -28.11
CA THR A 355 9.19 -21.04 -28.54
C THR A 355 10.24 -21.68 -29.44
N GLY A 356 10.06 -22.94 -29.87
CA GLY A 356 11.03 -23.66 -30.71
C GLY A 356 12.32 -24.07 -29.97
N VAL A 357 12.38 -23.86 -28.65
CA VAL A 357 13.52 -24.23 -27.79
C VAL A 357 13.55 -25.74 -27.48
N LEU A 358 12.44 -26.43 -27.76
CA LEU A 358 12.28 -27.89 -27.61
C LEU A 358 11.42 -28.39 -28.79
N SER A 359 11.82 -29.49 -29.44
CA SER A 359 10.96 -30.20 -30.41
C SER A 359 10.06 -31.20 -29.67
N LEU A 360 9.02 -31.70 -30.35
CA LEU A 360 8.09 -32.67 -29.77
C LEU A 360 8.81 -33.99 -29.39
N ASP A 361 9.70 -34.49 -30.25
CA ASP A 361 10.52 -35.69 -30.00
C ASP A 361 11.45 -35.51 -28.79
N LYS A 362 12.06 -34.32 -28.64
CA LYS A 362 12.88 -33.98 -27.47
C LYS A 362 12.07 -33.82 -26.19
N LEU A 363 10.77 -33.51 -26.29
CA LEU A 363 9.84 -33.53 -25.16
C LEU A 363 9.44 -34.96 -24.79
N ASN A 364 9.14 -35.80 -25.78
CA ASN A 364 8.77 -37.21 -25.58
C ASN A 364 9.94 -37.99 -24.97
N ALA A 365 11.14 -37.94 -25.56
CA ALA A 365 12.34 -38.59 -25.03
C ALA A 365 12.71 -38.12 -23.60
N LYS A 366 12.37 -36.86 -23.26
CA LYS A 366 12.51 -36.32 -21.91
C LYS A 366 11.45 -36.88 -20.95
N ALA A 367 10.22 -37.07 -21.40
CA ALA A 367 9.17 -37.74 -20.62
C ALA A 367 9.53 -39.20 -20.35
N ASP A 368 10.09 -39.92 -21.33
CA ASP A 368 10.57 -41.30 -21.16
C ASP A 368 11.77 -41.38 -20.19
N ALA A 369 12.64 -40.36 -20.18
CA ALA A 369 13.74 -40.25 -19.23
C ALA A 369 13.25 -39.98 -17.80
N ASP A 370 12.27 -39.07 -17.63
CA ASP A 370 11.63 -38.78 -16.34
C ASP A 370 10.77 -39.95 -15.83
N GLU A 371 10.11 -40.72 -16.71
CA GLU A 371 9.41 -41.96 -16.31
C GLU A 371 10.40 -43.04 -15.84
N ARG A 372 11.53 -43.24 -16.53
CA ARG A 372 12.61 -44.12 -16.06
C ARG A 372 13.20 -43.66 -14.73
N GLU A 373 13.54 -42.38 -14.58
CA GLU A 373 14.08 -41.85 -13.32
C GLU A 373 13.06 -41.97 -12.16
N ARG A 374 11.75 -41.81 -12.43
CA ARG A 374 10.69 -42.08 -11.45
C ARG A 374 10.62 -43.55 -11.07
N ALA A 375 10.67 -44.48 -12.03
CA ALA A 375 10.66 -45.91 -11.78
C ALA A 375 11.88 -46.35 -10.96
N GLU A 376 13.08 -45.85 -11.29
CA GLU A 376 14.31 -46.07 -10.52
C GLU A 376 14.20 -45.49 -9.09
N ARG A 377 13.72 -44.24 -8.94
CA ARG A 377 13.47 -43.62 -7.62
C ARG A 377 12.45 -44.41 -6.80
N GLU A 378 11.43 -45.01 -7.43
CA GLU A 378 10.47 -45.86 -6.75
C GLU A 378 11.04 -47.23 -6.37
N ALA A 379 11.84 -47.85 -7.24
CA ALA A 379 12.56 -49.09 -6.92
C ALA A 379 13.54 -48.88 -5.75
N ALA A 380 14.34 -47.81 -5.80
CA ALA A 380 15.24 -47.41 -4.72
C ALA A 380 14.49 -47.11 -3.41
N ARG A 381 13.31 -46.48 -3.47
CA ARG A 381 12.43 -46.27 -2.29
C ARG A 381 11.84 -47.58 -1.74
N LYS A 382 11.49 -48.55 -2.59
CA LYS A 382 11.04 -49.89 -2.16
C LYS A 382 12.16 -50.62 -1.41
N VAL A 383 13.36 -50.69 -1.99
CA VAL A 383 14.56 -51.28 -1.35
C VAL A 383 14.93 -50.56 -0.06
N ALA A 384 14.90 -49.22 -0.05
CA ALA A 384 15.22 -48.44 1.15
C ALA A 384 14.16 -48.59 2.26
N ARG A 385 12.87 -48.70 1.92
CA ARG A 385 11.80 -49.01 2.90
C ARG A 385 11.93 -50.44 3.43
N GLN A 386 12.32 -51.41 2.61
CA GLN A 386 12.56 -52.79 3.07
C GLN A 386 13.77 -52.88 4.02
N ALA A 387 14.86 -52.18 3.71
CA ALA A 387 16.02 -52.09 4.61
C ALA A 387 15.67 -51.39 5.93
N ASP A 388 14.92 -50.28 5.88
CA ASP A 388 14.40 -49.60 7.05
C ASP A 388 13.46 -50.49 7.87
N ALA A 389 12.64 -51.31 7.23
CA ALA A 389 11.74 -52.26 7.89
C ALA A 389 12.51 -53.35 8.64
N ARG A 390 13.51 -53.99 8.02
CA ARG A 390 14.35 -55.02 8.66
C ARG A 390 15.08 -54.47 9.90
N ALA A 391 15.68 -53.29 9.80
CA ALA A 391 16.32 -52.61 10.93
C ALA A 391 15.32 -52.29 12.07
N LEU A 392 14.06 -51.96 11.75
CA LEU A 392 13.02 -51.78 12.76
C LEU A 392 12.67 -53.10 13.49
N LEU A 393 12.73 -54.24 12.82
CA LEU A 393 12.47 -55.55 13.45
C LEU A 393 13.63 -56.00 14.36
N GLU A 394 14.87 -55.67 14.03
CA GLU A 394 16.01 -55.80 14.96
C GLU A 394 15.78 -55.00 16.24
N VAL A 395 15.27 -53.76 16.12
CA VAL A 395 14.89 -52.94 17.28
C VAL A 395 13.74 -53.56 18.08
N VAL A 396 12.75 -54.20 17.43
CA VAL A 396 11.70 -54.96 18.13
C VAL A 396 12.28 -56.15 18.90
N ARG A 397 13.20 -56.91 18.30
CA ARG A 397 13.86 -58.07 18.95
C ARG A 397 14.64 -57.64 20.19
N GLU A 398 15.47 -56.60 20.08
CA GLU A 398 16.23 -56.03 21.21
C GLU A 398 15.34 -55.39 22.29
N ALA A 399 14.19 -54.83 21.93
CA ALA A 399 13.21 -54.34 22.90
C ALA A 399 12.51 -55.49 23.64
N LYS A 400 12.01 -56.52 22.93
CA LYS A 400 11.36 -57.70 23.50
C LYS A 400 12.27 -58.49 24.44
N ARG A 401 13.58 -58.57 24.13
CA ARG A 401 14.61 -59.17 25.00
C ARG A 401 14.70 -58.53 26.39
N LYS A 402 14.05 -57.38 26.62
CA LYS A 402 14.08 -56.59 27.87
C LYS A 402 12.67 -56.35 28.43
N GLY A 403 11.77 -57.30 28.17
CA GLY A 403 10.37 -57.32 28.59
C GLY A 403 9.40 -56.83 27.51
N GLU A 404 8.12 -56.70 27.87
CA GLU A 404 7.01 -56.38 26.97
C GLU A 404 7.26 -55.11 26.13
N LEU A 405 6.75 -55.10 24.89
CA LEU A 405 7.05 -54.07 23.91
C LEU A 405 6.22 -52.79 24.11
N THR A 406 6.83 -51.75 24.67
CA THR A 406 6.24 -50.41 24.84
C THR A 406 6.98 -49.33 24.04
N GLU A 407 6.35 -48.18 23.80
CA GLU A 407 6.94 -47.01 23.13
C GLU A 407 8.23 -46.56 23.84
N ARG A 408 8.29 -46.69 25.17
CA ARG A 408 9.49 -46.40 25.96
C ARG A 408 10.61 -47.42 25.71
N ARG A 409 10.32 -48.74 25.79
CA ARG A 409 11.33 -49.80 25.57
C ARG A 409 11.82 -49.81 24.12
N PHE A 410 10.92 -49.69 23.14
CA PHE A 410 11.26 -49.60 21.72
C PHE A 410 12.22 -48.44 21.43
N ASN A 411 11.89 -47.23 21.92
CA ASN A 411 12.73 -46.06 21.65
C ASN A 411 14.11 -46.14 22.32
N LEU A 412 14.20 -46.75 23.51
CA LEU A 412 15.48 -47.03 24.17
C LEU A 412 16.32 -48.08 23.40
N ALA A 413 15.70 -49.10 22.81
CA ALA A 413 16.39 -50.04 21.91
C ALA A 413 16.86 -49.34 20.62
N TYR A 414 16.00 -48.51 20.01
CA TYR A 414 16.30 -47.77 18.78
C TYR A 414 17.53 -46.84 18.95
N TRP A 415 17.63 -46.12 20.07
CA TRP A 415 18.76 -45.24 20.34
C TRP A 415 20.05 -45.98 20.72
N ARG A 416 19.96 -47.23 21.20
CA ARG A 416 21.13 -48.10 21.45
C ARG A 416 21.69 -48.68 20.16
N LEU A 417 20.84 -49.16 19.26
CA LEU A 417 21.23 -49.72 17.96
C LEU A 417 21.65 -48.64 16.95
N HIS A 418 21.17 -47.40 17.11
CA HIS A 418 21.51 -46.28 16.23
C HIS A 418 22.10 -45.08 17.02
N PRO A 419 23.27 -45.24 17.68
CA PRO A 419 23.82 -44.23 18.57
C PRO A 419 24.28 -42.96 17.83
N LYS A 420 24.65 -43.09 16.55
CA LYS A 420 25.11 -41.99 15.67
C LYS A 420 24.02 -40.95 15.34
N LEU A 421 22.76 -41.20 15.69
CA LEU A 421 21.66 -40.27 15.42
C LEU A 421 21.71 -39.04 16.33
N SER A 422 21.56 -37.85 15.75
CA SER A 422 21.43 -36.59 16.48
C SER A 422 20.12 -36.52 17.29
N ASN A 423 20.06 -35.66 18.32
CA ASN A 423 18.85 -35.50 19.14
C ASN A 423 17.60 -35.10 18.31
N TYR A 424 17.78 -34.37 17.22
CA TYR A 424 16.68 -34.03 16.29
C TYR A 424 16.18 -35.26 15.53
N GLU A 425 17.08 -36.13 15.06
CA GLU A 425 16.70 -37.38 14.39
C GLU A 425 16.10 -38.41 15.34
N ARG A 426 16.60 -38.47 16.58
CA ARG A 426 16.00 -39.30 17.65
C ARG A 426 14.55 -38.87 17.92
N GLU A 427 14.26 -37.56 17.96
CA GLU A 427 12.90 -37.05 18.11
C GLU A 427 12.05 -37.21 16.83
N SER A 428 12.63 -37.13 15.63
CA SER A 428 11.87 -37.27 14.38
C SER A 428 11.54 -38.74 14.05
N ARG A 429 12.43 -39.68 14.41
CA ARG A 429 12.31 -41.12 14.08
C ARG A 429 11.75 -42.02 15.19
N ARG A 430 11.70 -41.55 16.45
CA ARG A 430 11.09 -42.33 17.55
C ARG A 430 9.68 -42.81 17.20
N LEU A 431 9.33 -44.00 17.70
CA LEU A 431 7.97 -44.50 17.77
C LEU A 431 7.11 -43.51 18.57
N LYS A 432 5.93 -43.17 18.05
CA LYS A 432 4.94 -42.30 18.70
C LYS A 432 3.57 -42.96 18.60
N VAL A 433 3.03 -43.38 19.74
CA VAL A 433 1.61 -43.74 19.89
C VAL A 433 0.89 -42.47 20.33
N TYR A 434 -0.05 -41.96 19.52
CA TYR A 434 -0.76 -40.72 19.82
C TYR A 434 -2.15 -40.66 19.19
N TRP A 435 -3.07 -39.92 19.80
CA TRP A 435 -4.38 -39.62 19.22
C TRP A 435 -4.59 -38.11 19.11
N VAL A 436 -5.52 -37.68 18.26
CA VAL A 436 -5.76 -36.25 18.00
C VAL A 436 -7.00 -35.78 18.77
N GLN A 437 -6.77 -34.95 19.78
CA GLN A 437 -7.82 -34.25 20.52
C GLN A 437 -8.23 -33.00 19.72
N GLY A 438 -9.16 -33.16 18.78
CA GLY A 438 -9.70 -32.08 17.94
C GLY A 438 -8.85 -31.78 16.69
N PHE A 439 -8.69 -30.50 16.36
CA PHE A 439 -8.13 -30.05 15.06
C PHE A 439 -6.60 -29.96 14.98
N SER A 440 -5.87 -30.01 16.11
CA SER A 440 -4.40 -29.82 16.09
C SER A 440 -3.61 -30.35 17.30
N SER A 441 -4.27 -30.66 18.42
CA SER A 441 -3.62 -31.16 19.64
C SER A 441 -3.47 -32.68 19.60
N SER A 442 -2.25 -33.19 19.49
CA SER A 442 -1.96 -34.61 19.72
C SER A 442 -1.75 -34.88 21.22
N ARG A 443 -2.29 -36.02 21.69
CA ARG A 443 -2.04 -36.59 23.02
C ARG A 443 -1.27 -37.89 22.84
N ARG A 444 -0.21 -38.11 23.63
CA ARG A 444 0.57 -39.36 23.63
C ARG A 444 -0.22 -40.47 24.31
N GLY A 445 0.05 -41.72 23.92
CA GLY A 445 -0.67 -42.91 24.37
C GLY A 445 -1.85 -43.27 23.47
N VAL A 446 -2.56 -44.33 23.85
CA VAL A 446 -3.75 -44.84 23.17
C VAL A 446 -4.94 -43.88 23.38
N ALA A 447 -5.85 -43.86 22.42
CA ALA A 447 -7.09 -43.11 22.52
C ALA A 447 -8.11 -43.80 23.47
N PRO A 448 -8.99 -43.05 24.14
CA PRO A 448 -10.16 -43.63 24.80
C PRO A 448 -11.02 -44.45 23.83
N ALA A 449 -11.77 -45.42 24.35
CA ALA A 449 -12.62 -46.32 23.57
C ALA A 449 -13.45 -45.61 22.49
N GLY A 450 -13.52 -46.21 21.30
CA GLY A 450 -14.20 -45.65 20.13
C GLY A 450 -13.48 -44.52 19.40
N ARG A 451 -12.27 -44.10 19.83
CA ARG A 451 -11.45 -43.09 19.13
C ARG A 451 -10.23 -43.69 18.44
N LYS A 452 -9.81 -43.06 17.34
CA LYS A 452 -8.67 -43.51 16.54
C LYS A 452 -7.34 -43.06 17.17
N THR A 453 -6.55 -44.05 17.56
CA THR A 453 -5.11 -43.92 17.84
C THR A 453 -4.36 -43.94 16.51
N LYS A 454 -3.32 -43.10 16.39
CA LYS A 454 -2.37 -43.09 15.28
C LYS A 454 -1.02 -43.54 15.83
N VAL A 455 -0.42 -44.55 15.23
CA VAL A 455 0.93 -44.99 15.54
C VAL A 455 1.83 -44.61 14.38
N LYS A 456 2.89 -43.85 14.68
CA LYS A 456 3.91 -43.46 13.71
C LYS A 456 5.26 -44.02 14.13
N LEU A 457 5.91 -44.71 13.21
CA LEU A 457 7.27 -45.24 13.33
C LEU A 457 8.11 -44.80 12.13
N ARG A 458 9.44 -44.70 12.28
CA ARG A 458 10.35 -44.46 11.15
C ARG A 458 11.64 -45.26 11.24
N GLY A 459 12.06 -45.82 10.12
CA GLY A 459 13.35 -46.52 10.02
C GLY A 459 14.56 -45.57 9.96
N PRO A 460 15.79 -46.11 10.00
CA PRO A 460 17.02 -45.31 10.04
C PRO A 460 17.18 -44.30 8.88
N LYS A 461 16.68 -44.60 7.68
CA LYS A 461 16.67 -43.72 6.49
C LYS A 461 15.38 -42.87 6.37
N ASP A 462 14.67 -42.67 7.48
CA ASP A 462 13.47 -41.82 7.64
C ASP A 462 12.18 -42.32 6.94
N HIS A 463 12.15 -43.54 6.38
CA HIS A 463 10.91 -44.11 5.82
C HIS A 463 9.90 -44.35 6.94
N GLY A 464 8.68 -43.84 6.74
CA GLY A 464 7.62 -43.87 7.74
C GLY A 464 6.66 -45.04 7.57
N PHE A 465 6.35 -45.68 8.70
CA PHE A 465 5.35 -46.73 8.86
C PHE A 465 4.24 -46.16 9.74
N PHE A 466 2.99 -46.44 9.39
CA PHE A 466 1.83 -45.78 9.99
C PHE A 466 0.68 -46.77 10.17
N ALA A 467 0.08 -46.79 11.35
CA ALA A 467 -1.20 -47.45 11.60
C ALA A 467 -2.19 -46.46 12.22
N GLU A 468 -3.48 -46.64 11.92
CA GLU A 468 -4.56 -45.84 12.50
C GLU A 468 -5.82 -46.69 12.71
N GLY A 469 -6.24 -46.81 13.97
CA GLY A 469 -7.32 -47.70 14.39
C GLY A 469 -7.79 -47.41 15.81
N VAL A 470 -8.82 -48.12 16.24
CA VAL A 470 -9.17 -48.22 17.68
C VAL A 470 -8.42 -49.44 18.20
N TYR A 471 -7.75 -49.30 19.35
CA TYR A 471 -6.97 -50.36 19.99
C TYR A 471 -7.29 -50.33 21.49
N ALA A 472 -7.27 -51.48 22.15
CA ALA A 472 -7.48 -51.61 23.59
C ALA A 472 -6.26 -51.09 24.38
N ASP A 473 -5.04 -51.41 23.93
CA ASP A 473 -3.80 -51.11 24.63
C ASP A 473 -2.63 -50.67 23.72
N GLU A 474 -1.50 -50.33 24.33
CA GLU A 474 -0.31 -49.82 23.64
C GLU A 474 0.40 -50.90 22.83
N GLY A 475 0.36 -52.15 23.27
CA GLY A 475 0.91 -53.32 22.59
C GLY A 475 0.15 -53.65 21.32
N GLU A 476 -1.19 -53.66 21.35
CA GLU A 476 -2.03 -53.82 20.16
C GLU A 476 -1.78 -52.69 19.14
N ALA A 477 -1.74 -51.44 19.62
CA ALA A 477 -1.44 -50.28 18.77
C ALA A 477 -0.06 -50.40 18.08
N ILE A 478 0.96 -50.90 18.79
CA ILE A 478 2.28 -51.15 18.24
C ILE A 478 2.28 -52.36 17.30
N ALA A 479 1.57 -53.44 17.62
CA ALA A 479 1.42 -54.60 16.74
C ALA A 479 0.81 -54.21 15.38
N ALA A 480 -0.20 -53.33 15.38
CA ALA A 480 -0.83 -52.84 14.16
C ALA A 480 0.13 -52.12 13.20
N VAL A 481 1.11 -51.33 13.69
CA VAL A 481 2.13 -50.74 12.81
C VAL A 481 3.19 -51.76 12.39
N LEU A 482 3.47 -52.76 13.24
CA LEU A 482 4.42 -53.83 12.90
C LEU A 482 3.92 -54.77 11.80
N VAL A 483 2.62 -54.85 11.52
CA VAL A 483 2.11 -55.55 10.32
C VAL A 483 2.65 -54.93 9.03
N ASP A 484 2.63 -53.59 8.90
CA ASP A 484 3.20 -52.88 7.74
C ASP A 484 4.73 -52.97 7.69
N VAL A 485 5.40 -53.04 8.85
CA VAL A 485 6.86 -53.29 8.94
C VAL A 485 7.21 -54.72 8.49
N ASN A 486 6.58 -55.76 9.04
CA ASN A 486 6.82 -57.16 8.67
C ASN A 486 6.58 -57.39 7.17
N LYS A 487 5.46 -56.85 6.66
CA LYS A 487 5.10 -56.90 5.22
C LYS A 487 6.11 -56.17 4.33
N ALA A 488 6.71 -55.08 4.80
CA ALA A 488 7.76 -54.37 4.06
C ALA A 488 9.15 -55.01 4.17
N ALA A 489 9.45 -55.69 5.29
CA ALA A 489 10.70 -56.43 5.48
C ALA A 489 10.77 -57.71 4.63
N GLY A 490 9.62 -58.35 4.42
CA GLY A 490 9.47 -59.68 3.81
C GLY A 490 9.45 -60.82 4.84
N GLU A 491 9.12 -60.54 6.10
CA GLU A 491 9.06 -61.54 7.19
C GLU A 491 7.63 -62.08 7.45
N LEU A 492 6.63 -61.56 6.74
CA LEU A 492 5.34 -62.22 6.56
C LEU A 492 5.30 -62.80 5.15
N GLU A 493 5.01 -64.10 5.03
CA GLU A 493 4.54 -64.64 3.74
C GLU A 493 3.28 -63.88 3.28
N PRO A 494 3.08 -63.74 1.96
CA PRO A 494 1.86 -63.16 1.43
C PRO A 494 0.69 -64.13 1.64
N GLN A 495 -0.01 -63.99 2.78
CA GLN A 495 -1.36 -64.55 2.95
C GLN A 495 -2.15 -64.27 1.66
N THR A 496 -2.66 -65.35 1.05
CA THR A 496 -3.11 -65.34 -0.35
C THR A 496 -4.14 -64.24 -0.58
N PRO A 497 -3.83 -63.21 -1.40
CA PRO A 497 -4.79 -62.16 -1.66
C PRO A 497 -5.97 -62.77 -2.38
N ASN A 498 -7.15 -62.63 -1.79
CA ASN A 498 -8.39 -63.15 -2.35
C ASN A 498 -8.55 -62.64 -3.80
N LYS A 499 -8.43 -63.58 -4.75
CA LYS A 499 -8.02 -63.43 -6.16
C LYS A 499 -7.99 -61.97 -6.68
N PRO A 500 -6.83 -61.29 -6.76
CA PRO A 500 -6.76 -59.96 -7.37
C PRO A 500 -7.19 -60.06 -8.84
N LYS A 501 -8.38 -59.54 -9.16
CA LYS A 501 -8.83 -59.42 -10.54
C LYS A 501 -7.79 -58.62 -11.31
N THR A 502 -7.20 -59.24 -12.32
CA THR A 502 -6.14 -58.65 -13.15
C THR A 502 -6.57 -57.25 -13.60
N PRO A 503 -5.71 -56.22 -13.50
CA PRO A 503 -6.02 -54.91 -14.04
C PRO A 503 -6.10 -55.00 -15.57
N LYS A 504 -7.29 -55.35 -16.08
CA LYS A 504 -7.59 -55.28 -17.51
C LYS A 504 -7.35 -53.84 -17.94
N ARG A 505 -6.27 -53.64 -18.70
CA ARG A 505 -5.97 -52.47 -19.54
C ARG A 505 -7.28 -51.79 -19.93
N PRO A 506 -7.53 -50.53 -19.56
CA PRO A 506 -8.85 -49.91 -19.67
C PRO A 506 -9.26 -49.88 -21.14
N ARG A 507 -10.10 -50.84 -21.55
CA ARG A 507 -10.75 -50.83 -22.86
C ARG A 507 -11.59 -49.57 -22.92
N THR A 508 -11.39 -48.79 -23.98
CA THR A 508 -12.24 -47.65 -24.32
C THR A 508 -13.71 -48.12 -24.29
N PRO A 509 -14.60 -47.45 -23.53
CA PRO A 509 -15.99 -47.83 -23.51
C PRO A 509 -16.60 -47.50 -24.88
N LYS A 510 -16.83 -48.53 -25.70
CA LYS A 510 -17.79 -48.47 -26.83
C LYS A 510 -19.19 -48.27 -26.24
N ARG A 511 -19.48 -47.02 -25.84
CA ARG A 511 -20.76 -46.64 -25.25
C ARG A 511 -21.79 -46.56 -26.37
N ALA A 512 -22.74 -47.49 -26.36
CA ALA A 512 -23.80 -47.57 -27.37
C ALA A 512 -24.61 -46.26 -27.43
N LYS A 513 -25.10 -45.92 -28.63
CA LYS A 513 -25.95 -44.74 -28.86
C LYS A 513 -27.39 -45.02 -28.40
N THR A 514 -27.70 -44.81 -27.13
CA THR A 514 -29.08 -44.70 -26.64
C THR A 514 -29.22 -43.46 -25.74
N MET A 515 -29.73 -42.38 -26.32
CA MET A 515 -29.98 -41.11 -25.63
C MET A 515 -31.32 -41.17 -24.88
N ALA A 516 -31.34 -41.83 -23.73
CA ALA A 516 -32.48 -41.74 -22.81
C ALA A 516 -32.62 -40.28 -22.32
N LYS A 517 -33.84 -39.73 -22.35
CA LYS A 517 -34.14 -38.38 -21.82
C LYS A 517 -33.69 -38.29 -20.37
N THR A 518 -32.87 -37.29 -20.05
CA THR A 518 -32.40 -37.03 -18.68
C THR A 518 -33.56 -36.55 -17.80
N THR A 519 -34.25 -37.48 -17.12
CA THR A 519 -35.24 -37.13 -16.10
C THR A 519 -34.55 -36.38 -14.95
N GLU A 520 -35.02 -35.17 -14.65
CA GLU A 520 -34.45 -34.38 -13.54
C GLU A 520 -34.61 -35.14 -12.22
N SER A 521 -33.50 -35.49 -11.59
CA SER A 521 -33.50 -36.14 -10.28
C SER A 521 -33.98 -35.14 -9.22
N LYS A 522 -35.27 -35.20 -8.88
CA LYS A 522 -35.87 -34.38 -7.81
C LYS A 522 -35.04 -34.51 -6.53
N LEU A 523 -34.57 -33.38 -6.02
CA LEU A 523 -33.82 -33.28 -4.77
C LEU A 523 -34.73 -33.56 -3.56
N PRO A 524 -34.18 -33.96 -2.39
CA PRO A 524 -34.95 -34.07 -1.16
C PRO A 524 -35.62 -32.74 -0.83
N LYS A 525 -36.92 -32.76 -0.49
CA LYS A 525 -37.69 -31.53 -0.21
C LYS A 525 -36.98 -30.61 0.79
N GLN A 526 -36.52 -31.16 1.92
CA GLN A 526 -35.74 -30.43 2.94
C GLN A 526 -34.50 -29.70 2.37
N ILE A 527 -33.82 -30.28 1.38
CA ILE A 527 -32.66 -29.68 0.71
C ILE A 527 -33.09 -28.58 -0.28
N GLN A 528 -34.26 -28.72 -0.91
CA GLN A 528 -34.87 -27.64 -1.71
C GLN A 528 -35.30 -26.48 -0.82
N ASP A 529 -36.00 -26.76 0.29
CA ASP A 529 -36.45 -25.78 1.28
C ASP A 529 -35.26 -24.97 1.84
N ILE A 530 -34.16 -25.65 2.21
CA ILE A 530 -32.90 -24.99 2.62
C ILE A 530 -32.31 -24.12 1.49
N LYS A 531 -32.28 -24.61 0.24
CA LYS A 531 -31.77 -23.83 -0.91
C LYS A 531 -32.60 -22.57 -1.15
N THR A 532 -33.93 -22.66 -1.04
CA THR A 532 -34.86 -21.54 -1.20
C THR A 532 -34.71 -20.53 -0.06
N ALA A 533 -34.78 -20.97 1.20
CA ALA A 533 -34.63 -20.11 2.38
C ALA A 533 -33.25 -19.44 2.44
N TRP A 534 -32.17 -20.15 2.08
CA TRP A 534 -30.83 -19.58 2.01
C TRP A 534 -30.72 -18.52 0.90
N THR A 535 -31.38 -18.74 -0.25
CA THR A 535 -31.40 -17.77 -1.36
C THR A 535 -32.17 -16.50 -0.99
N ALA A 536 -33.29 -16.63 -0.28
CA ALA A 536 -34.04 -15.49 0.27
C ALA A 536 -33.21 -14.70 1.30
N PHE A 537 -32.59 -15.40 2.26
CA PHE A 537 -31.68 -14.78 3.24
C PHE A 537 -30.47 -14.09 2.57
N GLU A 538 -29.85 -14.72 1.57
CA GLU A 538 -28.80 -14.12 0.75
C GLU A 538 -29.27 -12.85 0.03
N ALA A 539 -30.50 -12.84 -0.51
CA ALA A 539 -31.07 -11.69 -1.20
C ALA A 539 -31.31 -10.52 -0.23
N GLU A 540 -31.94 -10.78 0.92
CA GLU A 540 -32.19 -9.72 1.93
C GLU A 540 -30.89 -9.20 2.55
N ARG A 541 -29.94 -10.12 2.85
CA ARG A 541 -28.58 -9.77 3.26
C ARG A 541 -27.83 -8.95 2.22
N LYS A 542 -28.12 -9.09 0.93
CA LYS A 542 -27.58 -8.23 -0.15
C LYS A 542 -28.27 -6.87 -0.17
N LYS A 543 -29.61 -6.79 -0.10
CA LYS A 543 -30.35 -5.51 0.01
C LYS A 543 -29.82 -4.66 1.17
N GLY A 544 -29.73 -5.25 2.37
CA GLY A 544 -29.23 -4.58 3.57
C GLY A 544 -27.80 -4.05 3.44
N ARG A 545 -26.90 -4.76 2.75
CA ARG A 545 -25.50 -4.32 2.53
C ARG A 545 -25.36 -3.13 1.57
N VAL A 546 -26.28 -2.94 0.61
CA VAL A 546 -26.14 -1.90 -0.42
C VAL A 546 -26.18 -0.50 0.21
N THR A 547 -27.07 -0.26 1.18
CA THR A 547 -27.10 0.98 1.95
C THR A 547 -26.48 0.83 3.34
N GLY A 548 -27.01 -0.06 4.18
CA GLY A 548 -26.89 -0.03 5.65
C GLY A 548 -27.81 1.00 6.32
N TRP A 549 -28.60 1.75 5.53
CA TRP A 549 -29.33 2.94 5.95
C TRP A 549 -30.77 2.91 5.43
N LYS A 550 -31.74 3.22 6.31
CA LYS A 550 -33.16 3.43 6.00
C LYS A 550 -33.44 4.93 6.00
N ASN A 551 -34.07 5.49 4.96
CA ASN A 551 -34.44 6.91 4.95
C ASN A 551 -35.56 7.18 5.98
N ILE A 552 -35.48 8.33 6.63
CA ILE A 552 -36.56 8.86 7.48
C ILE A 552 -37.50 9.67 6.54
N PRO A 553 -38.76 9.24 6.34
CA PRO A 553 -39.67 9.87 5.38
C PRO A 553 -39.83 11.38 5.57
N GLY A 554 -39.90 12.12 4.46
CA GLY A 554 -40.00 13.58 4.48
C GLY A 554 -38.68 14.32 4.81
N THR A 555 -37.55 13.63 4.95
CA THR A 555 -36.28 14.24 5.41
C THR A 555 -35.08 13.87 4.54
N SER A 556 -33.99 14.65 4.65
CA SER A 556 -32.66 14.33 4.10
C SER A 556 -31.84 13.37 4.97
N CYS A 557 -32.46 12.74 5.98
CA CYS A 557 -31.80 11.93 6.99
C CYS A 557 -32.11 10.43 6.87
N PHE A 558 -31.30 9.62 7.53
CA PHE A 558 -31.36 8.16 7.51
C PHE A 558 -31.06 7.60 8.90
N THR A 559 -31.78 6.56 9.33
CA THR A 559 -31.38 5.71 10.47
C THR A 559 -30.57 4.52 10.00
N HIS A 560 -29.69 4.01 10.85
CA HIS A 560 -28.89 2.82 10.52
C HIS A 560 -29.71 1.54 10.72
N VAL A 561 -29.64 0.58 9.79
CA VAL A 561 -30.50 -0.62 9.78
C VAL A 561 -30.23 -1.54 10.98
N HIS A 562 -29.05 -1.46 11.60
CA HIS A 562 -28.70 -2.21 12.81
C HIS A 562 -28.71 -1.37 14.10
N ASP A 563 -29.06 -0.08 14.00
CA ASP A 563 -29.02 0.87 15.13
C ASP A 563 -29.89 2.10 14.80
N ASP A 564 -31.15 2.05 15.24
CA ASP A 564 -32.14 3.12 15.19
C ASP A 564 -31.62 4.46 15.75
N SER A 565 -30.80 4.42 16.80
CA SER A 565 -30.22 5.60 17.45
C SER A 565 -29.04 6.23 16.68
N LEU A 566 -28.55 5.58 15.61
CA LEU A 566 -27.61 6.20 14.68
C LEU A 566 -28.37 6.89 13.55
N THR A 567 -28.40 8.23 13.61
CA THR A 567 -28.96 9.07 12.56
C THR A 567 -27.85 9.74 11.75
N LEU A 568 -27.91 9.59 10.43
CA LEU A 568 -27.09 10.32 9.46
C LEU A 568 -27.94 11.37 8.77
N CYS A 569 -27.56 12.64 8.92
CA CYS A 569 -28.23 13.78 8.31
C CYS A 569 -27.27 14.59 7.42
N THR A 570 -27.82 15.43 6.54
CA THR A 570 -27.09 16.62 6.07
C THR A 570 -26.80 17.53 7.25
N ALA A 571 -25.63 18.18 7.29
CA ALA A 571 -25.19 19.01 8.42
C ALA A 571 -25.87 20.40 8.51
N TYR A 572 -26.84 20.67 7.64
CA TYR A 572 -27.87 21.68 7.85
C TYR A 572 -29.18 20.95 8.18
N GLN A 573 -29.76 21.26 9.33
CA GLN A 573 -31.07 20.81 9.79
C GLN A 573 -31.75 21.95 10.57
N SER A 574 -32.98 22.29 10.21
CA SER A 574 -33.77 23.34 10.88
C SER A 574 -34.55 22.84 12.09
N LYS A 575 -34.82 21.53 12.16
CA LYS A 575 -35.47 20.83 13.29
C LYS A 575 -34.59 19.66 13.74
N SER A 576 -34.86 19.08 14.91
CA SER A 576 -34.30 17.78 15.28
C SER A 576 -34.91 16.67 14.42
N ILE A 577 -34.09 15.71 14.00
CA ILE A 577 -34.53 14.56 13.18
C ILE A 577 -33.78 13.32 13.67
N GLY A 578 -34.52 12.31 14.14
CA GLY A 578 -33.92 11.17 14.85
C GLY A 578 -33.06 11.64 16.02
N SER A 579 -31.85 11.09 16.16
CA SER A 579 -30.86 11.52 17.15
C SER A 579 -30.02 12.73 16.72
N CYS A 580 -30.32 13.37 15.58
CA CYS A 580 -29.63 14.59 15.16
C CYS A 580 -30.33 15.86 15.67
N PRO A 581 -29.62 16.75 16.40
CA PRO A 581 -30.15 18.06 16.77
C PRO A 581 -30.18 19.01 15.55
N PRO A 582 -30.97 20.11 15.61
CA PRO A 582 -30.89 21.18 14.62
C PRO A 582 -29.46 21.74 14.56
N SER A 583 -28.98 22.05 13.35
CA SER A 583 -27.61 22.48 13.11
C SER A 583 -27.52 23.34 11.86
N GLN A 584 -26.67 24.37 11.90
CA GLN A 584 -26.35 25.22 10.75
C GLN A 584 -24.90 25.04 10.28
N GLU A 585 -24.16 24.06 10.81
CA GLU A 585 -22.72 23.92 10.50
C GLU A 585 -22.44 23.59 9.03
N GLY A 586 -23.38 22.93 8.34
CA GLY A 586 -23.28 22.61 6.92
C GLY A 586 -23.18 23.83 6.00
N LEU A 587 -23.73 24.97 6.41
CA LEU A 587 -23.59 26.24 5.70
C LEU A 587 -22.22 26.89 5.96
N LYS A 588 -21.57 26.56 7.09
CA LYS A 588 -20.36 27.23 7.58
C LYS A 588 -19.07 26.57 7.08
N SER A 589 -19.10 25.34 6.55
CA SER A 589 -17.92 24.72 5.95
C SER A 589 -18.20 23.57 4.97
N PRO A 590 -17.59 23.54 3.76
CA PRO A 590 -17.62 22.37 2.88
C PRO A 590 -16.88 21.14 3.44
N SER A 591 -16.21 21.28 4.60
CA SER A 591 -15.63 20.14 5.35
C SER A 591 -16.63 19.43 6.28
N ARG A 592 -17.84 19.97 6.44
CA ARG A 592 -18.89 19.50 7.37
C ARG A 592 -20.23 19.43 6.66
N GLN A 593 -20.37 18.65 5.58
CA GLN A 593 -21.62 18.55 4.81
C GLN A 593 -22.56 17.43 5.30
N PHE A 594 -22.00 16.38 5.91
CA PHE A 594 -22.75 15.33 6.61
C PHE A 594 -22.51 15.39 8.11
N MET A 595 -23.51 14.98 8.88
CA MET A 595 -23.50 14.94 10.34
C MET A 595 -24.01 13.56 10.78
N LEU A 596 -23.17 12.80 11.48
CA LEU A 596 -23.51 11.52 12.10
C LEU A 596 -23.77 11.76 13.60
N CYS A 597 -24.93 11.33 14.07
CA CYS A 597 -25.44 11.60 15.41
C CYS A 597 -25.76 10.30 16.14
N HIS A 598 -25.48 10.28 17.44
CA HIS A 598 -25.71 9.17 18.36
C HIS A 598 -26.02 9.80 19.74
N PRO A 599 -27.02 9.34 20.51
CA PRO A 599 -27.45 10.03 21.74
C PRO A 599 -26.35 10.24 22.77
N GLU A 600 -25.34 9.37 22.82
CA GLU A 600 -24.25 9.45 23.79
C GLU A 600 -23.09 10.40 23.41
N HIS A 601 -23.07 10.93 22.18
CA HIS A 601 -21.89 11.60 21.62
C HIS A 601 -22.28 12.89 20.88
N SER A 602 -21.50 13.96 21.05
CA SER A 602 -21.65 15.19 20.27
C SER A 602 -21.57 14.88 18.76
N PRO A 603 -22.41 15.50 17.90
CA PRO A 603 -22.46 15.18 16.47
C PRO A 603 -21.10 15.25 15.78
N MET A 604 -20.82 14.26 14.94
CA MET A 604 -19.57 14.13 14.19
C MET A 604 -19.76 14.57 12.74
N PHE A 605 -18.87 15.43 12.25
CA PHE A 605 -19.03 16.12 10.97
C PHE A 605 -18.02 15.67 9.90
N TYR A 606 -18.52 15.48 8.67
CA TYR A 606 -17.80 14.86 7.56
C TYR A 606 -17.98 15.65 6.25
N PRO A 607 -16.98 15.66 5.35
CA PRO A 607 -17.09 16.32 4.04
C PRO A 607 -18.03 15.53 3.10
N GLY A 608 -18.70 16.22 2.17
CA GLY A 608 -19.68 15.60 1.26
C GLY A 608 -19.11 14.84 0.07
N LYS A 609 -17.79 14.60 0.05
CA LYS A 609 -17.09 13.84 -1.01
C LYS A 609 -17.13 12.34 -0.68
N ALA A 610 -16.87 11.48 -1.67
CA ALA A 610 -16.90 10.01 -1.50
C ALA A 610 -16.08 9.50 -0.29
N ALA A 611 -14.86 10.01 -0.07
CA ALA A 611 -14.04 9.66 1.09
C ALA A 611 -14.63 10.09 2.46
N GLY A 612 -15.54 11.06 2.47
CA GLY A 612 -16.33 11.42 3.65
C GLY A 612 -17.50 10.46 3.87
N ILE A 613 -18.16 10.00 2.81
CA ILE A 613 -19.21 8.96 2.89
C ILE A 613 -18.62 7.63 3.39
N GLU A 614 -17.43 7.24 2.91
CA GLU A 614 -16.69 6.08 3.44
C GLU A 614 -16.38 6.25 4.94
N ALA A 615 -15.91 7.43 5.36
CA ALA A 615 -15.61 7.72 6.76
C ALA A 615 -16.86 7.79 7.66
N VAL A 616 -18.01 8.20 7.12
CA VAL A 616 -19.32 8.13 7.81
C VAL A 616 -19.76 6.68 7.99
N LYS A 617 -19.76 5.87 6.93
CA LYS A 617 -20.14 4.45 7.00
C LYS A 617 -19.26 3.72 8.02
N ALA A 618 -17.94 3.83 7.88
CA ALA A 618 -17.00 3.20 8.80
C ALA A 618 -17.17 3.68 10.25
N GLU A 619 -17.48 4.96 10.52
CA GLU A 619 -17.76 5.39 11.89
C GLU A 619 -19.09 4.85 12.43
N ALA A 620 -20.13 4.77 11.60
CA ALA A 620 -21.41 4.16 11.98
C ALA A 620 -21.21 2.68 12.33
N ASP A 621 -20.47 1.91 11.52
CA ASP A 621 -20.12 0.52 11.82
C ASP A 621 -19.37 0.39 13.16
N ASN A 622 -18.51 1.35 13.50
CA ASN A 622 -17.82 1.38 14.80
C ASN A 622 -18.72 1.83 15.95
N ALA A 623 -19.72 2.69 15.72
CA ALA A 623 -20.72 3.04 16.72
C ALA A 623 -21.66 1.86 17.02
N VAL A 624 -22.09 1.14 15.98
CA VAL A 624 -22.80 -0.14 16.10
C VAL A 624 -21.95 -1.16 16.87
N ALA A 625 -20.64 -1.25 16.57
CA ALA A 625 -19.72 -2.08 17.34
C ALA A 625 -19.63 -1.65 18.82
N ARG A 626 -19.56 -0.34 19.12
CA ARG A 626 -19.60 0.21 20.49
C ARG A 626 -20.89 -0.16 21.23
N ARG A 627 -22.07 -0.04 20.61
CA ARG A 627 -23.36 -0.43 21.21
C ARG A 627 -23.42 -1.95 21.46
N ARG A 628 -22.94 -2.75 20.49
CA ARG A 628 -22.84 -4.22 20.59
C ARG A 628 -21.88 -4.69 21.69
N SER A 629 -20.69 -4.08 21.82
CA SER A 629 -19.71 -4.45 22.84
C SER A 629 -20.17 -4.25 24.28
N ARG A 630 -21.26 -3.48 24.50
CA ARG A 630 -21.89 -3.30 25.82
C ARG A 630 -23.06 -4.25 26.09
N LYS A 631 -23.59 -4.96 25.09
CA LYS A 631 -24.62 -5.98 25.33
C LYS A 631 -23.97 -7.13 26.11
N LYS A 632 -24.50 -7.43 27.31
CA LYS A 632 -24.17 -8.67 28.02
C LYS A 632 -24.53 -9.85 27.10
N THR A 633 -23.63 -10.82 26.97
CA THR A 633 -23.93 -12.04 26.22
C THR A 633 -24.91 -12.88 27.02
N SER A 634 -26.11 -13.14 26.48
CA SER A 634 -27.04 -14.07 27.09
C SER A 634 -26.56 -15.51 26.87
N LYS A 635 -27.13 -16.45 27.65
CA LYS A 635 -27.16 -17.85 27.21
C LYS A 635 -28.09 -17.97 26.00
N LEU A 636 -28.03 -19.10 25.32
CA LEU A 636 -28.94 -19.48 24.25
C LEU A 636 -29.79 -20.63 24.77
N ASP A 637 -31.07 -20.36 25.04
CA ASP A 637 -31.91 -21.31 25.77
C ASP A 637 -32.47 -22.43 24.88
N LYS A 638 -32.50 -22.23 23.55
CA LYS A 638 -32.86 -23.23 22.53
C LYS A 638 -32.01 -23.03 21.27
N PRO A 639 -31.56 -24.11 20.58
CA PRO A 639 -30.85 -23.98 19.32
C PRO A 639 -31.76 -23.41 18.22
N PRO A 640 -31.24 -22.58 17.29
CA PRO A 640 -32.05 -21.89 16.30
C PRO A 640 -32.56 -22.83 15.19
N LYS A 641 -33.72 -22.52 14.62
CA LYS A 641 -34.33 -23.35 13.56
C LYS A 641 -33.45 -23.38 12.30
N ILE A 642 -33.25 -24.57 11.71
CA ILE A 642 -32.24 -24.77 10.66
C ILE A 642 -32.51 -24.10 9.31
N ILE A 643 -33.78 -23.81 8.99
CA ILE A 643 -34.19 -23.01 7.83
C ILE A 643 -34.38 -21.51 8.18
N ASP A 644 -34.41 -21.16 9.46
CA ASP A 644 -34.55 -19.78 9.92
C ASP A 644 -33.16 -19.14 10.10
N PHE A 645 -32.64 -18.63 8.99
CA PHE A 645 -31.33 -17.98 8.96
C PHE A 645 -31.30 -16.65 9.71
N GLU A 646 -32.46 -16.04 9.99
CA GLU A 646 -32.55 -14.81 10.80
C GLU A 646 -32.53 -15.11 12.30
N ASP A 647 -33.16 -16.19 12.75
CA ASP A 647 -33.03 -16.75 14.09
C ASP A 647 -31.59 -17.22 14.37
N GLN A 648 -30.99 -17.98 13.45
CA GLN A 648 -29.56 -18.32 13.51
C GLN A 648 -28.66 -17.08 13.60
N GLN A 649 -29.00 -16.00 12.88
CA GLN A 649 -28.22 -14.76 12.91
C GLN A 649 -28.43 -13.97 14.22
N ARG A 650 -29.64 -13.99 14.80
CA ARG A 650 -29.93 -13.41 16.13
C ARG A 650 -29.23 -14.18 17.25
N ALA A 651 -29.30 -15.51 17.25
CA ALA A 651 -28.59 -16.37 18.18
C ALA A 651 -27.06 -16.16 18.12
N LEU A 652 -26.50 -15.95 16.92
CA LEU A 652 -25.06 -15.69 16.76
C LEU A 652 -24.65 -14.32 17.37
N GLU A 653 -25.53 -13.32 17.30
CA GLU A 653 -25.32 -12.01 17.95
C GLU A 653 -25.54 -12.06 19.48
N ALA A 654 -26.36 -12.97 19.99
CA ALA A 654 -26.50 -13.20 21.43
C ALA A 654 -25.21 -13.77 22.05
N LEU A 655 -24.61 -14.77 21.39
CA LEU A 655 -23.36 -15.40 21.80
C LEU A 655 -22.12 -14.51 21.58
N VAL A 656 -22.07 -13.83 20.42
CA VAL A 656 -20.95 -12.99 19.97
C VAL A 656 -21.48 -11.66 19.40
N PRO A 657 -21.78 -10.64 20.23
CA PRO A 657 -22.42 -9.39 19.80
C PRO A 657 -21.69 -8.61 18.69
N THR A 658 -20.35 -8.63 18.70
CA THR A 658 -19.49 -8.02 17.67
C THR A 658 -19.42 -8.84 16.39
N ARG A 659 -19.96 -10.08 16.39
CA ARG A 659 -19.73 -11.15 15.42
C ARG A 659 -18.26 -11.52 15.20
N VAL A 660 -17.33 -11.11 16.06
CA VAL A 660 -15.89 -11.42 15.89
C VAL A 660 -15.37 -12.31 17.00
N VAL A 661 -14.61 -13.33 16.61
CA VAL A 661 -13.78 -14.14 17.51
C VAL A 661 -12.33 -14.15 17.03
N PHE A 662 -11.43 -14.66 17.86
CA PHE A 662 -10.05 -14.98 17.49
C PHE A 662 -9.62 -16.30 18.15
N ARG A 663 -8.51 -16.89 17.70
CA ARG A 663 -7.94 -18.10 18.31
C ARG A 663 -6.86 -17.71 19.31
N ASP A 664 -6.76 -18.42 20.42
CA ASP A 664 -5.73 -18.16 21.45
C ASP A 664 -4.30 -18.26 20.89
N ASN A 665 -4.04 -19.27 20.03
CA ASN A 665 -2.75 -19.41 19.35
C ASN A 665 -2.48 -18.34 18.26
N ASP A 666 -3.47 -17.54 17.88
CA ASP A 666 -3.35 -16.48 16.89
C ASP A 666 -4.19 -15.24 17.23
N PRO A 667 -3.93 -14.57 18.38
CA PRO A 667 -4.88 -13.66 19.02
C PRO A 667 -4.93 -12.27 18.38
N LEU A 668 -4.37 -12.14 17.17
CA LEU A 668 -4.32 -10.94 16.34
C LEU A 668 -5.01 -11.14 14.98
N SER A 669 -5.65 -12.29 14.74
CA SER A 669 -6.47 -12.56 13.55
C SER A 669 -7.96 -12.41 13.86
N PRO A 670 -8.65 -11.37 13.36
CA PRO A 670 -10.10 -11.26 13.47
C PRO A 670 -10.78 -12.29 12.57
N ILE A 671 -11.60 -13.14 13.18
CA ILE A 671 -12.47 -14.09 12.51
C ILE A 671 -13.90 -13.54 12.61
N GLU A 672 -14.38 -12.96 11.52
CA GLU A 672 -15.74 -12.42 11.39
C GLU A 672 -16.72 -13.55 11.10
N LEU A 673 -17.58 -13.86 12.07
CA LEU A 673 -18.54 -14.95 12.04
C LEU A 673 -19.82 -14.52 11.31
N SER A 674 -20.38 -15.46 10.55
CA SER A 674 -21.66 -15.33 9.89
C SER A 674 -22.34 -16.69 9.79
N VAL A 675 -23.67 -16.68 9.70
CA VAL A 675 -24.44 -17.88 9.37
C VAL A 675 -24.05 -18.36 7.96
N GLY A 676 -23.78 -19.65 7.84
CA GLY A 676 -23.43 -20.35 6.60
C GLY A 676 -24.56 -21.26 6.11
N VAL A 677 -24.31 -21.97 5.01
CA VAL A 677 -25.25 -22.99 4.51
C VAL A 677 -25.24 -24.19 5.44
N PRO A 678 -26.40 -24.74 5.85
CA PRO A 678 -26.45 -25.93 6.70
C PRO A 678 -25.74 -27.12 6.05
N TRP A 679 -25.14 -27.95 6.90
CA TRP A 679 -24.52 -29.20 6.51
C TRP A 679 -25.52 -30.35 6.59
N VAL A 680 -25.39 -31.30 5.65
CA VAL A 680 -25.77 -32.70 5.86
C VAL A 680 -24.58 -33.36 6.55
N GLU A 681 -24.77 -33.77 7.80
CA GLU A 681 -23.85 -34.61 8.56
C GLU A 681 -24.32 -36.07 8.45
N LEU A 682 -23.46 -36.95 7.94
CA LEU A 682 -23.72 -38.38 7.81
C LEU A 682 -23.42 -39.10 9.13
N GLU A 683 -23.91 -40.35 9.28
CA GLU A 683 -23.68 -41.16 10.48
C GLU A 683 -22.19 -41.40 10.78
N ASP A 684 -21.33 -41.38 9.76
CA ASP A 684 -19.87 -41.47 9.88
C ASP A 684 -19.16 -40.14 10.20
N GLY A 685 -19.92 -39.07 10.44
CA GLY A 685 -19.40 -37.73 10.76
C GLY A 685 -18.89 -36.93 9.55
N ARG A 686 -18.99 -37.43 8.31
CA ARG A 686 -18.71 -36.61 7.12
C ARG A 686 -19.77 -35.53 6.95
N ARG A 687 -19.34 -34.31 6.58
CA ARG A 687 -20.21 -33.14 6.42
C ARG A 687 -20.17 -32.60 4.99
N GLN A 688 -21.33 -32.44 4.35
CA GLN A 688 -21.49 -31.91 2.99
C GLN A 688 -22.45 -30.71 2.99
N SER A 689 -22.18 -29.68 2.19
CA SER A 689 -23.07 -28.50 2.11
C SER A 689 -24.41 -28.87 1.48
N ALA A 690 -25.53 -28.46 2.09
CA ALA A 690 -26.86 -28.69 1.52
C ALA A 690 -26.99 -28.10 0.10
N THR A 691 -26.31 -26.98 -0.21
CA THR A 691 -26.26 -26.41 -1.57
C THR A 691 -25.53 -27.27 -2.58
N THR A 692 -24.48 -28.02 -2.17
CA THR A 692 -23.73 -28.93 -3.04
C THR A 692 -24.27 -30.36 -3.02
N TRP A 693 -25.31 -30.65 -2.22
CA TRP A 693 -26.03 -31.91 -2.29
C TRP A 693 -26.66 -32.13 -3.67
N ARG A 694 -26.62 -33.38 -4.15
CA ARG A 694 -27.06 -33.82 -5.49
C ARG A 694 -27.89 -35.09 -5.49
N GLU A 695 -27.76 -35.96 -4.50
CA GLU A 695 -28.53 -37.20 -4.40
C GLU A 695 -30.01 -36.90 -4.12
N SER A 696 -30.92 -37.71 -4.67
CA SER A 696 -32.38 -37.50 -4.61
C SER A 696 -33.01 -37.86 -3.26
N LYS A 697 -32.29 -38.58 -2.40
CA LYS A 697 -32.65 -38.89 -1.01
C LYS A 697 -31.51 -38.45 -0.08
N LEU A 698 -31.82 -38.26 1.20
CA LEU A 698 -30.82 -38.21 2.25
C LEU A 698 -30.60 -39.65 2.78
N PRO A 699 -29.37 -40.04 3.14
CA PRO A 699 -29.11 -41.32 3.81
C PRO A 699 -29.90 -41.42 5.13
N LYS A 700 -30.23 -42.66 5.55
CA LYS A 700 -30.78 -42.89 6.89
C LYS A 700 -29.80 -42.35 7.95
N GLY A 701 -30.34 -41.83 9.04
CA GLY A 701 -29.58 -41.20 10.14
C GLY A 701 -28.85 -39.89 9.82
N ALA A 702 -28.82 -39.43 8.56
CA ALA A 702 -28.19 -38.17 8.20
C ALA A 702 -28.91 -36.97 8.85
N LYS A 703 -28.15 -36.13 9.56
CA LYS A 703 -28.66 -34.97 10.30
C LYS A 703 -28.36 -33.69 9.54
N LEU A 704 -29.32 -32.77 9.53
CA LEU A 704 -29.09 -31.41 9.05
C LEU A 704 -28.58 -30.57 10.24
N VAL A 705 -27.46 -29.85 10.06
CA VAL A 705 -26.78 -29.10 11.12
C VAL A 705 -26.50 -27.65 10.71
N PRO A 706 -26.83 -26.61 11.51
CA PRO A 706 -26.56 -25.21 11.18
C PRO A 706 -25.05 -24.91 11.18
N GLN A 707 -24.55 -24.20 10.15
CA GLN A 707 -23.12 -23.92 9.97
C GLN A 707 -22.75 -22.50 10.37
N ILE A 708 -21.60 -22.32 11.03
CA ILE A 708 -20.92 -21.02 11.18
C ILE A 708 -19.73 -20.88 10.22
N PHE A 709 -19.78 -19.86 9.37
CA PHE A 709 -18.73 -19.47 8.42
C PHE A 709 -17.91 -18.29 8.97
N PRO A 710 -16.58 -18.21 8.76
CA PRO A 710 -15.72 -19.08 7.96
C PRO A 710 -15.08 -20.26 8.72
N ILE A 711 -15.34 -20.41 10.02
CA ILE A 711 -14.66 -21.40 10.87
C ILE A 711 -15.07 -22.84 10.63
N GLN A 712 -16.18 -23.09 9.92
CA GLN A 712 -16.67 -24.42 9.57
C GLN A 712 -16.82 -25.30 10.81
N VAL A 713 -17.74 -24.88 11.68
CA VAL A 713 -18.23 -25.62 12.85
C VAL A 713 -19.76 -25.52 12.92
N SER A 714 -20.40 -26.42 13.66
CA SER A 714 -21.81 -26.29 14.00
C SER A 714 -22.08 -25.15 14.98
N PHE A 715 -23.36 -24.82 15.19
CA PHE A 715 -23.76 -23.86 16.21
C PHE A 715 -23.35 -24.31 17.63
N ASP A 716 -23.58 -25.58 17.95
CA ASP A 716 -23.30 -26.18 19.26
C ASP A 716 -21.79 -26.37 19.49
N GLU A 717 -21.03 -26.71 18.43
CA GLU A 717 -19.57 -26.72 18.45
C GLU A 717 -19.01 -25.32 18.72
N LEU A 718 -19.58 -24.26 18.12
CA LEU A 718 -19.17 -22.89 18.45
C LEU A 718 -19.42 -22.59 19.92
N VAL A 719 -20.60 -22.93 20.47
CA VAL A 719 -20.93 -22.73 21.89
C VAL A 719 -19.96 -23.49 22.80
N ALA A 720 -19.69 -24.76 22.51
CA ALA A 720 -18.83 -25.62 23.31
C ALA A 720 -17.33 -25.20 23.29
N GLU A 721 -16.88 -24.60 22.19
CA GLU A 721 -15.50 -24.14 21.99
C GLU A 721 -15.27 -22.65 22.33
N LEU A 722 -16.34 -21.89 22.61
CA LEU A 722 -16.28 -20.47 22.95
C LEU A 722 -15.61 -20.29 24.32
N GLY A 723 -14.61 -19.41 24.40
CA GLY A 723 -13.76 -19.24 25.59
C GLY A 723 -12.66 -20.28 25.74
N LYS A 724 -12.68 -21.40 24.98
CA LYS A 724 -11.61 -22.42 24.97
C LYS A 724 -10.66 -22.23 23.78
N LYS A 725 -11.20 -22.40 22.56
CA LYS A 725 -10.48 -22.31 21.28
C LYS A 725 -10.79 -21.02 20.54
N TYR A 726 -12.01 -20.50 20.73
CA TYR A 726 -12.49 -19.25 20.14
C TYR A 726 -12.72 -18.21 21.25
N LEU A 727 -11.81 -17.26 21.37
CA LEU A 727 -11.95 -16.13 22.30
C LEU A 727 -12.84 -15.06 21.65
N ARG A 728 -13.81 -14.55 22.40
CA ARG A 728 -14.73 -13.50 21.93
C ARG A 728 -13.98 -12.18 21.81
N TYR A 729 -14.16 -11.48 20.69
CA TYR A 729 -13.80 -10.08 20.60
C TYR A 729 -14.89 -9.24 21.27
N GLY A 730 -14.63 -8.76 22.48
CA GLY A 730 -15.54 -7.91 23.25
C GLY A 730 -15.32 -6.41 23.03
N GLY A 731 -14.46 -6.02 22.09
CA GLY A 731 -14.01 -4.64 21.96
C GLY A 731 -14.91 -3.73 21.08
N PRO A 732 -14.67 -2.41 21.15
CA PRO A 732 -15.53 -1.37 20.56
C PRO A 732 -15.25 -1.03 19.07
N ILE A 733 -14.60 -1.92 18.31
CA ILE A 733 -14.13 -1.63 16.94
C ILE A 733 -14.83 -2.54 15.92
N SER A 734 -15.23 -1.98 14.78
CA SER A 734 -15.91 -2.73 13.72
C SER A 734 -15.01 -3.79 13.06
N PRO A 735 -15.55 -4.87 12.48
CA PRO A 735 -14.76 -5.90 11.83
C PRO A 735 -13.88 -5.36 10.69
N GLU A 736 -14.33 -4.34 9.96
CA GLU A 736 -13.54 -3.71 8.90
C GLU A 736 -12.37 -2.89 9.46
N THR A 737 -12.61 -2.07 10.50
CA THR A 737 -11.56 -1.26 11.12
C THR A 737 -10.54 -2.15 11.87
N LEU A 738 -10.98 -3.27 12.46
CA LEU A 738 -10.10 -4.34 12.94
C LEU A 738 -9.23 -4.91 11.81
N ARG A 739 -9.85 -5.36 10.69
CA ARG A 739 -9.11 -5.88 9.53
C ARG A 739 -8.07 -4.87 9.01
N LYS A 740 -8.41 -3.57 8.99
CA LYS A 740 -7.50 -2.47 8.62
C LYS A 740 -6.34 -2.30 9.62
N LEU A 741 -6.58 -2.37 10.93
CA LEU A 741 -5.51 -2.34 11.96
C LEU A 741 -4.61 -3.58 11.91
N THR A 742 -5.19 -4.79 11.83
CA THR A 742 -4.46 -6.06 11.72
C THR A 742 -3.57 -6.10 10.48
N LYS A 743 -4.03 -5.54 9.35
CA LYS A 743 -3.20 -5.41 8.13
C LYS A 743 -1.93 -4.61 8.42
N LEU A 744 -2.03 -3.45 9.07
CA LEU A 744 -0.87 -2.63 9.43
C LEU A 744 0.06 -3.33 10.45
N VAL A 745 -0.47 -4.12 11.39
CA VAL A 745 0.35 -4.96 12.31
C VAL A 745 1.21 -5.96 11.54
N ASN A 746 0.68 -6.54 10.47
CA ASN A 746 1.41 -7.48 9.61
C ASN A 746 2.43 -6.75 8.71
N GLU A 747 2.06 -5.63 8.09
CA GLU A 747 2.94 -4.82 7.23
C GLU A 747 4.12 -4.23 8.03
N ALA A 748 3.89 -3.77 9.26
CA ALA A 748 4.93 -3.33 10.19
C ALA A 748 5.76 -4.48 10.81
N ARG A 749 5.44 -5.75 10.49
CA ARG A 749 6.07 -6.97 11.05
C ARG A 749 6.01 -7.07 12.58
N LEU A 750 5.08 -6.39 13.23
CA LEU A 750 4.98 -6.30 14.70
C LEU A 750 4.32 -7.53 15.35
N ARG A 751 3.64 -8.37 14.56
CA ARG A 751 2.91 -9.57 15.02
C ARG A 751 3.69 -10.45 16.02
N PRO A 752 4.99 -10.77 15.85
CA PRO A 752 5.72 -11.60 16.80
C PRO A 752 5.98 -10.90 18.14
N ALA A 753 6.29 -9.60 18.11
CA ALA A 753 6.53 -8.79 19.31
C ALA A 753 5.25 -8.61 20.13
N LEU A 754 4.13 -8.34 19.45
CA LEU A 754 2.80 -8.24 20.08
C LEU A 754 2.34 -9.58 20.66
N LYS A 755 2.55 -10.72 19.95
CA LYS A 755 2.31 -12.06 20.53
C LYS A 755 3.18 -12.33 21.77
N LYS A 756 4.48 -11.99 21.75
CA LYS A 756 5.36 -12.14 22.92
C LYS A 756 4.87 -11.32 24.12
N ALA A 757 4.32 -10.14 23.87
CA ALA A 757 3.70 -9.27 24.88
C ALA A 757 2.25 -9.66 25.24
N LYS A 758 1.76 -10.82 24.80
CA LYS A 758 0.37 -11.33 24.99
C LYS A 758 -0.74 -10.37 24.49
N VAL A 759 -0.44 -9.44 23.60
CA VAL A 759 -1.41 -8.48 23.06
C VAL A 759 -2.40 -9.20 22.15
N THR A 760 -3.69 -9.01 22.43
CA THR A 760 -4.82 -9.63 21.72
C THR A 760 -5.62 -8.60 20.90
N LEU A 761 -6.65 -9.04 20.17
CA LEU A 761 -7.62 -8.10 19.59
C LEU A 761 -8.36 -7.31 20.66
N ASN A 762 -8.67 -7.90 21.82
CA ASN A 762 -9.34 -7.20 22.93
C ASN A 762 -8.49 -6.06 23.51
N ASP A 763 -7.21 -5.97 23.15
CA ASP A 763 -6.33 -4.87 23.51
C ASP A 763 -6.39 -3.69 22.53
N TYR A 764 -6.99 -3.84 21.35
CA TYR A 764 -7.12 -2.76 20.39
C TYR A 764 -8.05 -1.69 20.98
N ARG A 765 -7.57 -0.44 20.99
CA ARG A 765 -8.24 0.69 21.67
C ARG A 765 -8.87 1.66 20.68
N THR A 766 -9.90 2.36 21.16
CA THR A 766 -10.52 3.50 20.49
C THR A 766 -10.75 4.63 21.49
N SER A 767 -10.77 5.88 21.00
CA SER A 767 -11.10 7.06 21.79
C SER A 767 -11.66 8.14 20.88
N ILE A 768 -12.65 8.91 21.34
CA ILE A 768 -13.04 10.16 20.69
C ILE A 768 -12.09 11.25 21.17
N VAL A 769 -11.43 11.95 20.23
CA VAL A 769 -10.44 13.01 20.50
C VAL A 769 -10.67 14.16 19.51
N GLY A 770 -11.19 15.29 19.99
CA GLY A 770 -11.50 16.45 19.15
C GLY A 770 -12.60 16.17 18.12
N ASN A 771 -13.72 15.57 18.56
CA ASN A 771 -14.87 15.13 17.76
C ASN A 771 -14.50 14.21 16.58
N LYS A 772 -13.48 13.37 16.78
CA LYS A 772 -13.08 12.30 15.86
C LYS A 772 -12.70 11.06 16.65
N SER A 773 -13.29 9.92 16.30
CA SER A 773 -12.84 8.62 16.81
C SER A 773 -11.49 8.27 16.21
N VAL A 774 -10.56 7.86 17.08
CA VAL A 774 -9.22 7.40 16.70
C VAL A 774 -8.97 6.01 17.26
N TYR A 775 -8.37 5.14 16.43
CA TYR A 775 -8.27 3.70 16.65
C TYR A 775 -6.79 3.28 16.58
N TRP A 776 -6.33 2.45 17.52
CA TRP A 776 -4.93 2.02 17.58
C TRP A 776 -4.72 0.67 18.26
N VAL A 777 -3.57 0.06 18.01
CA VAL A 777 -3.08 -1.12 18.73
C VAL A 777 -2.03 -0.66 19.75
N PRO A 778 -2.15 -1.01 21.04
CA PRO A 778 -1.13 -0.67 22.03
C PRO A 778 0.17 -1.44 21.80
N GLY A 779 1.28 -0.84 22.20
CA GLY A 779 2.58 -1.51 22.25
C GLY A 779 2.81 -2.26 23.57
N PRO A 780 3.87 -3.09 23.65
CA PRO A 780 4.29 -3.73 24.90
C PRO A 780 4.66 -2.74 26.02
N ASP A 781 4.93 -1.49 25.65
CA ASP A 781 5.25 -0.33 26.49
C ASP A 781 4.00 0.50 26.87
N GLY A 782 2.79 0.05 26.51
CA GLY A 782 1.55 0.83 26.64
C GLY A 782 1.40 1.95 25.60
N GLY A 783 2.44 2.19 24.77
CA GLY A 783 2.45 3.19 23.71
C GLY A 783 1.58 2.82 22.51
N ILE A 784 1.76 3.53 21.39
CA ILE A 784 1.02 3.24 20.15
C ILE A 784 1.92 2.47 19.19
N ALA A 785 1.71 1.15 19.10
CA ALA A 785 2.45 0.30 18.17
C ALA A 785 1.94 0.45 16.73
N VAL A 786 0.62 0.56 16.54
CA VAL A 786 0.00 0.75 15.21
C VAL A 786 -1.13 1.76 15.30
N GLY A 787 -1.12 2.75 14.39
CA GLY A 787 -2.06 3.87 14.37
C GLY A 787 -1.41 5.17 14.86
N PRO A 788 -2.19 6.15 15.31
CA PRO A 788 -3.66 6.17 15.32
C PRO A 788 -4.27 6.33 13.92
N LEU A 789 -5.36 5.62 13.68
CA LEU A 789 -6.17 5.69 12.46
C LEU A 789 -7.51 6.36 12.74
N THR A 790 -8.15 6.88 11.69
CA THR A 790 -9.59 7.15 11.63
C THR A 790 -10.36 5.85 11.34
N ALA A 791 -11.69 5.83 11.49
CA ALA A 791 -12.51 4.63 11.25
C ALA A 791 -12.31 4.00 9.86
N SER A 792 -12.18 4.82 8.81
CA SER A 792 -11.89 4.33 7.45
C SER A 792 -10.47 3.77 7.27
N GLY A 793 -9.63 3.78 8.31
CA GLY A 793 -8.25 3.26 8.29
C GLY A 793 -7.19 4.29 7.88
N ASN A 794 -7.58 5.55 7.62
CA ASN A 794 -6.63 6.58 7.23
C ASN A 794 -5.86 7.12 8.46
N PRO A 795 -4.51 7.28 8.40
CA PRO A 795 -3.72 7.84 9.51
C PRO A 795 -4.16 9.23 9.94
N VAL A 796 -4.19 9.48 11.25
CA VAL A 796 -4.64 10.76 11.82
C VAL A 796 -3.60 11.85 11.61
N LYS A 797 -3.82 12.75 10.64
CA LYS A 797 -2.90 13.87 10.32
C LYS A 797 -3.09 15.14 11.17
N SER A 798 -4.07 15.17 12.08
CA SER A 798 -4.39 16.38 12.86
C SER A 798 -3.47 16.50 14.08
N LYS A 799 -2.55 17.47 14.07
CA LYS A 799 -1.59 17.70 15.17
C LYS A 799 -2.27 17.80 16.54
N LYS A 800 -3.36 18.58 16.67
CA LYS A 800 -4.12 18.68 17.93
C LYS A 800 -4.67 17.34 18.44
N VAL A 801 -5.09 16.45 17.53
CA VAL A 801 -5.62 15.13 17.88
C VAL A 801 -4.49 14.19 18.27
N LEU A 802 -3.33 14.26 17.60
CA LEU A 802 -2.13 13.51 17.98
C LEU A 802 -1.58 13.96 19.34
N GLU A 803 -1.56 15.26 19.63
CA GLU A 803 -1.13 15.82 20.92
C GLU A 803 -2.08 15.42 22.06
N ALA A 804 -3.39 15.55 21.86
CA ALA A 804 -4.39 15.14 22.85
C ALA A 804 -4.43 13.61 23.06
N LEU A 805 -4.19 12.82 22.01
CA LEU A 805 -4.06 11.37 22.14
C LEU A 805 -2.78 11.01 22.90
N ALA A 806 -1.62 11.56 22.53
CA ALA A 806 -0.34 11.26 23.20
C ALA A 806 -0.38 11.57 24.69
N LYS A 807 -1.05 12.67 25.09
CA LYS A 807 -1.35 12.99 26.51
C LYS A 807 -2.23 11.92 27.18
N ARG A 808 -3.23 11.38 26.47
CA ARG A 808 -4.17 10.38 26.99
C ARG A 808 -3.60 8.95 27.01
N THR A 809 -2.68 8.62 26.10
CA THR A 809 -2.03 7.30 26.01
C THR A 809 -0.67 7.24 26.72
N GLN A 810 -0.28 8.30 27.45
CA GLN A 810 1.01 8.40 28.15
C GLN A 810 2.20 7.91 27.30
N SER A 811 2.22 8.26 26.00
CA SER A 811 2.97 7.47 24.99
C SER A 811 4.47 7.74 24.95
N GLY A 812 5.18 7.16 25.91
CA GLY A 812 6.63 7.10 26.03
C GLY A 812 6.98 6.42 27.36
N LEU A 813 8.16 5.85 27.47
CA LEU A 813 8.57 5.21 28.73
C LEU A 813 8.46 6.23 29.90
N PRO A 814 7.92 5.84 31.06
CA PRO A 814 7.81 6.73 32.20
C PRO A 814 9.22 7.19 32.63
N LEU A 815 9.32 8.42 33.13
CA LEU A 815 10.50 8.81 33.89
C LEU A 815 10.40 8.10 35.25
N PRO A 816 11.50 7.53 35.77
CA PRO A 816 11.53 6.89 37.07
C PRO A 816 11.69 7.98 38.14
N GLU A 817 11.57 7.59 39.40
CA GLU A 817 12.23 8.33 40.46
C GLU A 817 13.74 8.35 40.20
N LEU A 818 14.32 9.55 40.30
CA LEU A 818 15.76 9.80 40.15
C LEU A 818 16.57 9.03 41.22
N PRO A 819 17.90 8.94 41.06
CA PRO A 819 18.75 8.59 42.19
C PRO A 819 18.49 9.53 43.37
N LYS A 820 18.66 9.03 44.60
CA LYS A 820 18.64 9.88 45.78
C LYS A 820 19.63 11.05 45.59
N ASP A 821 19.22 12.24 46.01
CA ASP A 821 20.01 13.48 45.97
C ASP A 821 20.29 14.05 44.55
N TRP A 822 19.52 13.66 43.53
CA TRP A 822 19.60 14.14 42.12
C TRP A 822 18.29 14.85 41.68
N SER A 823 18.34 15.89 40.84
CA SER A 823 17.17 16.67 40.38
C SER A 823 16.98 16.59 38.85
N LEU A 824 15.78 16.89 38.34
CA LEU A 824 15.57 17.10 36.90
C LEU A 824 16.18 18.43 36.41
N ASP A 825 16.62 19.32 37.29
CA ASP A 825 17.26 20.59 36.89
C ASP A 825 18.75 20.42 36.57
N ASP A 826 19.42 19.47 37.24
CA ASP A 826 20.85 19.15 37.04
C ASP A 826 21.09 17.85 36.27
N THR A 827 20.10 16.95 36.18
CA THR A 827 20.26 15.60 35.63
C THR A 827 19.51 15.41 34.32
N ILE A 828 20.22 15.05 33.26
CA ILE A 828 19.64 14.50 32.03
C ILE A 828 19.21 13.05 32.30
N VAL A 829 17.91 12.75 32.09
CA VAL A 829 17.36 11.39 32.24
C VAL A 829 16.95 10.86 30.88
N ILE A 830 17.36 9.64 30.56
CA ILE A 830 16.91 8.91 29.37
C ILE A 830 16.23 7.60 29.76
N ALA A 831 14.97 7.45 29.36
CA ALA A 831 14.22 6.20 29.42
C ALA A 831 14.27 5.48 28.06
N LEU A 832 14.77 4.24 28.04
CA LEU A 832 14.94 3.42 26.83
C LEU A 832 14.60 1.93 27.07
N LEU A 833 14.57 1.10 26.02
CA LEU A 833 14.44 -0.36 26.14
C LEU A 833 15.76 -1.07 25.85
N ARG A 834 16.14 -2.02 26.70
CA ARG A 834 17.20 -3.00 26.45
C ARG A 834 16.59 -4.41 26.45
N ASN A 835 16.72 -5.13 25.33
CA ASN A 835 16.16 -6.48 25.14
C ASN A 835 14.63 -6.60 25.39
N GLY A 836 13.90 -5.49 25.35
CA GLY A 836 12.46 -5.40 25.67
C GLY A 836 12.13 -5.05 27.12
N VAL A 837 13.14 -4.90 27.99
CA VAL A 837 12.98 -4.43 29.39
C VAL A 837 13.28 -2.92 29.46
N PRO A 838 12.51 -2.11 30.20
CA PRO A 838 12.86 -0.73 30.49
C PRO A 838 14.22 -0.59 31.16
N MET A 839 15.00 0.39 30.70
CA MET A 839 16.26 0.83 31.27
C MET A 839 16.24 2.36 31.34
N TRP A 840 16.83 2.91 32.39
CA TRP A 840 17.02 4.35 32.53
C TRP A 840 18.48 4.70 32.78
N GLY A 841 18.99 5.70 32.07
CA GLY A 841 20.24 6.37 32.40
C GLY A 841 19.93 7.73 33.03
N ALA A 842 20.62 8.05 34.13
CA ALA A 842 20.63 9.38 34.73
C ALA A 842 22.06 9.92 34.64
N TRP A 843 22.20 11.17 34.20
CA TRP A 843 23.47 11.83 33.88
C TRP A 843 23.54 13.26 34.39
N ARG A 844 24.53 13.61 35.20
CA ARG A 844 24.83 14.98 35.60
C ARG A 844 25.89 15.60 34.67
N PRO A 845 25.58 16.58 33.81
CA PRO A 845 26.56 17.13 32.88
C PRO A 845 27.65 17.99 33.56
N SER A 846 27.41 18.43 34.80
CA SER A 846 28.33 19.23 35.62
C SER A 846 29.40 18.40 36.33
N THR A 847 29.00 17.28 36.96
CA THR A 847 29.92 16.36 37.68
C THR A 847 30.38 15.18 36.82
N LEU A 848 29.79 15.02 35.63
CA LEU A 848 30.01 13.90 34.69
C LEU A 848 29.63 12.53 35.27
N GLU A 849 28.87 12.52 36.37
CA GLU A 849 28.38 11.32 37.02
C GLU A 849 27.26 10.65 36.19
N TYR A 850 27.22 9.32 36.24
CA TYR A 850 26.13 8.52 35.72
C TYR A 850 25.71 7.39 36.66
N ARG A 851 24.41 7.06 36.59
CA ARG A 851 23.79 5.86 37.16
C ARG A 851 22.84 5.22 36.15
N VAL A 852 22.61 3.92 36.27
CA VAL A 852 21.71 3.16 35.38
C VAL A 852 20.74 2.29 36.19
N LYS A 853 19.45 2.32 35.86
CA LYS A 853 18.37 1.50 36.45
C LYS A 853 17.84 0.51 35.41
N ASN A 854 17.50 -0.73 35.83
CA ASN A 854 16.95 -1.76 34.94
C ASN A 854 15.64 -2.33 35.51
N GLY A 855 14.53 -2.19 34.79
CA GLY A 855 13.22 -2.64 35.23
C GLY A 855 12.83 -2.08 36.62
N ALA A 856 12.31 -2.95 37.48
CA ALA A 856 11.98 -2.57 38.87
C ALA A 856 13.20 -2.54 39.82
N GLY A 857 14.40 -2.93 39.35
CA GLY A 857 15.62 -2.93 40.16
C GLY A 857 16.14 -1.53 40.49
N GLU A 858 17.13 -1.45 41.37
CA GLU A 858 17.69 -0.19 41.87
C GLU A 858 18.58 0.55 40.85
N TRP A 859 18.97 1.77 41.20
CA TRP A 859 19.99 2.54 40.48
C TRP A 859 21.38 1.97 40.79
N SER A 860 22.21 1.78 39.76
CA SER A 860 23.62 1.44 39.95
C SER A 860 24.36 2.49 40.77
N GLU A 861 25.49 2.08 41.36
CA GLU A 861 26.55 2.96 41.85
C GLU A 861 26.86 4.11 40.89
N THR A 862 27.26 5.26 41.45
CA THR A 862 27.81 6.38 40.67
C THR A 862 29.06 5.94 39.92
N LYS A 863 29.15 6.28 38.63
CA LYS A 863 30.37 6.16 37.83
C LYS A 863 30.62 7.49 37.12
N SER A 864 31.88 7.90 36.97
CA SER A 864 32.23 9.13 36.24
C SER A 864 32.47 8.84 34.75
N MET A 865 32.20 9.81 33.89
CA MET A 865 32.61 9.84 32.47
C MET A 865 33.75 10.86 32.27
N PRO A 866 34.68 10.61 31.33
CA PRO A 866 35.77 11.55 31.05
C PRO A 866 35.22 12.86 30.47
N ALA A 867 35.67 13.99 31.02
CA ALA A 867 35.22 15.34 30.65
C ALA A 867 35.46 15.66 29.16
N THR A 868 36.65 15.31 28.69
CA THR A 868 37.13 15.51 27.32
C THR A 868 38.00 14.33 26.93
N SER A 869 38.03 13.99 25.66
CA SER A 869 38.92 12.96 25.11
C SER A 869 39.36 13.34 23.71
N GLU A 870 40.63 13.10 23.38
CA GLU A 870 41.01 12.95 21.99
C GLU A 870 40.18 11.84 21.31
N ARG A 871 39.93 11.99 20.01
CA ARG A 871 39.20 10.99 19.22
C ARG A 871 40.08 9.75 19.04
N ASP A 872 39.87 8.72 19.86
CA ASP A 872 40.48 7.40 19.71
C ASP A 872 40.22 6.90 18.26
N PRO A 873 41.26 6.65 17.43
CA PRO A 873 41.07 6.26 16.04
C PRO A 873 40.32 4.93 15.84
N LYS A 874 40.23 4.09 16.88
CA LYS A 874 39.55 2.79 16.88
C LYS A 874 38.20 2.84 17.60
N LYS A 875 38.03 3.67 18.64
CA LYS A 875 36.80 3.73 19.46
C LYS A 875 35.91 4.96 19.19
N GLY A 876 36.43 5.99 18.55
CA GLY A 876 35.73 7.27 18.30
C GLY A 876 35.99 8.31 19.40
N TYR A 877 35.14 9.34 19.45
CA TYR A 877 35.14 10.30 20.56
C TYR A 877 34.51 9.64 21.81
N THR A 878 35.11 9.82 22.99
CA THR A 878 34.61 9.28 24.26
C THR A 878 34.13 10.37 25.22
N ASP A 879 33.91 11.60 24.74
CA ASP A 879 33.28 12.68 25.49
C ASP A 879 31.77 12.41 25.70
N PHE A 880 31.22 12.97 26.78
CA PHE A 880 29.85 12.71 27.23
C PHE A 880 28.77 12.82 26.12
N PRO A 881 28.68 13.91 25.31
CA PRO A 881 27.71 14.02 24.22
C PRO A 881 27.76 12.87 23.20
N ASN A 882 28.96 12.42 22.81
CA ASN A 882 29.11 11.38 21.80
C ASN A 882 28.89 9.98 22.37
N VAL A 883 29.34 9.70 23.61
CA VAL A 883 29.06 8.43 24.31
C VAL A 883 27.56 8.25 24.53
N ALA A 884 26.87 9.31 24.99
CA ALA A 884 25.41 9.32 25.12
C ALA A 884 24.73 9.12 23.75
N THR A 885 25.09 9.90 22.74
CA THR A 885 24.51 9.80 21.39
C THR A 885 24.70 8.41 20.76
N PHE A 886 25.88 7.81 20.89
CA PHE A 886 26.18 6.46 20.41
C PHE A 886 25.37 5.40 21.16
N THR A 887 25.29 5.51 22.49
CA THR A 887 24.53 4.59 23.35
C THR A 887 23.04 4.60 23.00
N ILE A 888 22.44 5.79 22.88
CA ILE A 888 21.04 5.96 22.46
C ILE A 888 20.84 5.33 21.07
N ARG A 889 21.72 5.59 20.09
CA ARG A 889 21.62 5.00 18.74
C ARG A 889 21.68 3.47 18.74
N LYS A 890 22.61 2.88 19.48
CA LYS A 890 22.74 1.41 19.61
C LYS A 890 21.46 0.76 20.16
N PHE A 891 20.77 1.43 21.07
CA PHE A 891 19.44 1.00 21.54
C PHE A 891 18.32 1.34 20.55
N LEU A 892 18.40 2.44 19.79
CA LEU A 892 17.40 2.79 18.77
C LEU A 892 17.37 1.82 17.59
N ASP A 893 18.52 1.24 17.22
CA ASP A 893 18.61 0.25 16.14
C ASP A 893 18.12 -1.14 16.56
N THR A 894 18.09 -1.41 17.87
CA THR A 894 17.50 -2.63 18.47
C THR A 894 16.09 -2.42 19.03
N ALA A 895 15.55 -1.20 18.96
CA ALA A 895 14.21 -0.85 19.44
C ALA A 895 13.10 -1.52 18.61
N PRO A 896 12.07 -2.11 19.24
CA PRO A 896 10.84 -2.49 18.55
C PRO A 896 10.19 -1.27 17.87
N ALA A 897 9.69 -1.43 16.65
CA ALA A 897 9.06 -0.32 15.94
C ALA A 897 7.78 0.16 16.67
N GLY A 898 7.63 1.48 16.80
CA GLY A 898 6.55 2.11 17.56
C GLY A 898 6.97 2.63 18.94
N VAL A 899 7.94 1.97 19.59
CA VAL A 899 8.48 2.41 20.89
C VAL A 899 9.11 3.79 20.78
N ARG A 900 8.84 4.65 21.77
CA ARG A 900 9.50 5.95 21.93
C ARG A 900 10.30 6.00 23.20
N TYR A 901 11.61 6.21 23.05
CA TYR A 901 12.48 6.57 24.16
C TYR A 901 12.21 8.02 24.57
N ARG A 902 12.48 8.37 25.83
CA ARG A 902 12.17 9.69 26.39
C ARG A 902 13.42 10.30 26.99
N VAL A 903 13.63 11.59 26.73
CA VAL A 903 14.73 12.40 27.28
C VAL A 903 14.14 13.60 28.02
N ALA A 904 14.59 13.83 29.24
CA ALA A 904 14.23 14.97 30.08
C ALA A 904 15.48 15.52 30.79
N GLY A 905 15.34 16.66 31.47
CA GLY A 905 16.45 17.35 32.14
C GLY A 905 17.12 18.45 31.30
N PRO A 906 18.30 18.95 31.69
CA PRO A 906 19.02 20.04 31.01
C PRO A 906 19.78 19.52 29.78
N TRP A 907 19.06 18.93 28.82
CA TRP A 907 19.65 18.25 27.67
C TRP A 907 20.13 19.19 26.56
N LEU A 908 19.71 20.46 26.57
CA LEU A 908 20.10 21.45 25.58
C LEU A 908 21.62 21.69 25.59
N GLY A 909 22.25 21.73 24.42
CA GLY A 909 23.71 21.81 24.26
C GLY A 909 24.43 20.44 24.32
N TYR A 910 23.85 19.45 25.02
CA TYR A 910 24.44 18.12 25.17
C TYR A 910 23.86 17.07 24.21
N LEU A 911 22.55 17.13 23.93
CA LEU A 911 21.85 16.18 23.07
C LEU A 911 20.96 16.90 22.04
N TYR A 912 20.96 16.39 20.81
CA TYR A 912 20.30 17.04 19.68
C TYR A 912 19.18 16.16 19.10
N PRO A 913 17.90 16.57 19.12
CA PRO A 913 16.79 15.76 18.60
C PRO A 913 16.95 15.31 17.14
N THR A 914 17.71 16.06 16.33
CA THR A 914 18.06 15.72 14.94
C THR A 914 18.95 14.49 14.79
N ASP A 915 19.64 14.07 15.85
CA ASP A 915 20.55 12.92 15.83
C ASP A 915 19.81 11.57 15.93
N PHE A 916 18.55 11.59 16.37
CA PHE A 916 17.74 10.43 16.75
C PHE A 916 16.42 10.30 15.97
N GLY A 917 15.98 11.37 15.29
CA GLY A 917 14.76 11.37 14.51
C GLY A 917 13.49 11.29 15.37
N THR A 918 12.45 10.60 14.87
CA THR A 918 11.13 10.53 15.53
C THR A 918 10.98 9.39 16.56
N LYS A 919 12.03 8.60 16.79
CA LYS A 919 12.04 7.50 17.78
C LYS A 919 12.31 7.97 19.22
N VAL A 920 12.75 9.21 19.42
CA VAL A 920 13.01 9.79 20.74
C VAL A 920 12.12 11.00 20.96
N GLN A 921 11.37 11.01 22.06
CA GLN A 921 10.70 12.18 22.59
C GLN A 921 11.69 12.95 23.47
N PHE A 922 11.87 14.23 23.17
CA PHE A 922 12.51 15.17 24.08
C PHE A 922 11.40 15.99 24.75
N ASP A 923 11.35 15.93 26.07
CA ASP A 923 10.54 16.83 26.88
C ASP A 923 11.17 18.25 26.87
N PRO A 924 10.46 19.32 27.28
CA PRO A 924 11.08 20.64 27.42
C PRO A 924 12.34 20.58 28.30
N SER A 925 13.43 21.18 27.84
CA SER A 925 14.69 21.22 28.61
C SER A 925 14.50 22.09 29.85
N THR A 926 14.94 21.60 31.02
CA THR A 926 14.94 22.35 32.29
C THR A 926 16.09 23.35 32.39
N GLY A 927 17.17 23.09 31.65
CA GLY A 927 18.35 23.96 31.55
C GLY A 927 19.23 23.61 30.35
N GLY A 928 20.52 23.99 30.43
CA GLY A 928 21.50 23.85 29.35
C GLY A 928 21.47 25.02 28.34
N GLU A 929 22.61 25.33 27.73
CA GLU A 929 22.78 26.44 26.80
C GLU A 929 23.07 25.97 25.37
N LEU A 930 22.50 26.67 24.38
CA LEU A 930 22.61 26.34 22.96
C LEU A 930 23.71 27.18 22.29
N ASP A 931 24.97 26.84 22.57
CA ASP A 931 26.12 27.50 21.93
C ASP A 931 26.20 27.14 20.43
N VAL A 932 25.75 28.09 19.59
CA VAL A 932 25.82 27.98 18.13
C VAL A 932 27.23 28.17 17.60
N ALA A 933 28.08 28.99 18.24
CA ALA A 933 29.45 29.20 17.80
C ALA A 933 30.28 27.91 17.96
N LYS A 934 30.08 27.17 19.05
CA LYS A 934 30.63 25.83 19.25
C LYS A 934 30.11 24.81 18.23
N LEU A 935 28.84 24.88 17.83
CA LEU A 935 28.29 24.02 16.76
C LEU A 935 28.83 24.39 15.36
N GLU A 936 29.11 25.66 15.11
CA GLU A 936 29.78 26.11 13.87
C GLU A 936 31.24 25.67 13.86
N ALA A 937 31.94 25.74 14.99
CA ALA A 937 33.29 25.20 15.17
C ALA A 937 33.35 23.66 15.02
N GLU A 938 32.41 22.92 15.63
CA GLU A 938 32.27 21.45 15.44
C GLU A 938 32.05 21.13 13.96
N PHE A 939 31.14 21.84 13.29
CA PHE A 939 30.87 21.63 11.88
C PHE A 939 32.08 21.97 10.99
N ALA A 940 32.84 23.02 11.32
CA ALA A 940 34.06 23.40 10.62
C ALA A 940 35.18 22.37 10.82
N GLU A 941 35.46 21.93 12.07
CA GLU A 941 36.47 20.92 12.37
C GLU A 941 36.15 19.59 11.67
N VAL A 942 34.90 19.11 11.79
CA VAL A 942 34.47 17.87 11.14
C VAL A 942 34.55 18.01 9.61
N THR A 943 34.19 19.16 9.03
CA THR A 943 34.28 19.36 7.56
C THR A 943 35.73 19.45 7.07
N ALA A 944 36.62 20.11 7.82
CA ALA A 944 38.05 20.20 7.49
C ALA A 944 38.74 18.83 7.61
N LYS A 945 38.47 18.10 8.71
CA LYS A 945 38.96 16.74 8.96
C LYS A 945 38.46 15.75 7.91
N VAL A 946 37.22 15.88 7.45
CA VAL A 946 36.67 15.03 6.37
C VAL A 946 37.21 15.42 4.99
N SER A 947 37.57 16.69 4.76
CA SER A 947 38.25 17.13 3.55
C SER A 947 39.73 16.71 3.48
N SER A 948 40.39 16.47 4.63
CA SER A 948 41.80 16.01 4.64
C SER A 948 41.96 14.53 4.24
N TYR A 949 40.89 13.72 4.36
CA TYR A 949 40.86 12.36 3.86
C TYR A 949 40.37 12.33 2.39
N GLY A 950 41.27 12.17 1.43
CA GLY A 950 40.99 12.28 -0.02
C GLY A 950 39.92 11.35 -0.61
N GLN A 951 39.45 10.35 0.15
CA GLN A 951 38.21 9.60 -0.11
C GLN A 951 37.45 9.43 1.22
N PRO A 952 36.54 10.35 1.58
CA PRO A 952 35.88 10.32 2.89
C PRO A 952 34.90 9.15 3.01
N THR A 953 34.95 8.45 4.15
CA THR A 953 34.16 7.25 4.40
C THR A 953 32.68 7.55 4.63
N GLY A 954 31.84 6.50 4.60
CA GLY A 954 30.40 6.63 4.86
C GLY A 954 30.06 7.16 6.26
N SER A 955 30.87 6.84 7.28
CA SER A 955 30.73 7.37 8.64
C SER A 955 31.12 8.84 8.72
N GLU A 956 32.13 9.28 7.98
CA GLU A 956 32.57 10.67 7.91
C GLU A 956 31.55 11.56 7.18
N LYS A 957 30.99 11.07 6.07
CA LYS A 957 29.85 11.72 5.39
C LYS A 957 28.62 11.80 6.31
N ALA A 958 28.38 10.77 7.13
CA ALA A 958 27.31 10.79 8.12
C ALA A 958 27.57 11.83 9.24
N ALA A 959 28.81 12.00 9.69
CA ALA A 959 29.22 13.00 10.69
C ALA A 959 29.02 14.44 10.18
N VAL A 960 29.52 14.78 8.98
CA VAL A 960 29.29 16.11 8.36
C VAL A 960 27.78 16.37 8.19
N SER A 961 27.03 15.36 7.74
CA SER A 961 25.56 15.42 7.63
C SER A 961 24.87 15.62 8.98
N GLN A 962 25.41 15.08 10.07
CA GLN A 962 24.88 15.21 11.41
C GLN A 962 25.16 16.61 11.99
N ALA A 963 26.41 17.07 11.99
CA ALA A 963 26.77 18.41 12.48
C ALA A 963 25.98 19.51 11.73
N LYS A 964 25.82 19.39 10.40
CA LYS A 964 24.96 20.29 9.62
C LYS A 964 23.48 20.26 10.04
N ARG A 965 22.96 19.12 10.50
CA ARG A 965 21.61 18.98 11.05
C ARG A 965 21.49 19.51 12.48
N ARG A 966 22.53 19.39 13.32
CA ARG A 966 22.60 20.05 14.64
C ARG A 966 22.52 21.57 14.48
N LEU A 967 23.40 22.14 13.67
CA LEU A 967 23.49 23.58 13.40
C LEU A 967 22.19 24.17 12.82
N THR A 968 21.62 23.54 11.78
CA THR A 968 20.36 24.01 11.17
C THR A 968 19.12 23.83 12.07
N TRP A 969 19.17 22.93 13.05
CA TRP A 969 18.17 22.85 14.12
C TRP A 969 18.38 23.94 15.17
N ALA A 970 19.62 24.18 15.60
CA ALA A 970 19.95 25.17 16.61
C ALA A 970 19.53 26.60 16.20
N ALA A 971 19.93 27.03 15.00
CA ALA A 971 19.52 28.31 14.42
C ALA A 971 17.99 28.44 14.26
N LYS A 972 17.26 27.33 14.19
CA LYS A 972 15.79 27.30 14.13
C LYS A 972 15.14 27.37 15.52
N GLN A 973 15.80 26.93 16.58
CA GLN A 973 15.34 27.06 17.97
C GLN A 973 15.50 28.50 18.46
N LEU A 974 16.66 29.12 18.29
CA LEU A 974 16.86 30.55 18.57
C LEU A 974 15.83 31.42 17.84
N LYS A 975 15.52 31.11 16.56
CA LYS A 975 14.50 31.80 15.75
C LYS A 975 13.04 31.46 16.11
N GLN A 976 12.82 30.52 17.04
CA GLN A 976 11.53 30.27 17.69
C GLN A 976 11.44 30.94 19.05
N GLU A 977 12.52 30.94 19.84
CA GLU A 977 12.64 31.69 21.09
C GLU A 977 12.53 33.20 20.86
N GLU A 978 13.26 33.75 19.88
CA GLU A 978 13.14 35.13 19.40
C GLU A 978 11.69 35.49 18.99
N LYS A 979 10.94 34.52 18.47
CA LYS A 979 9.51 34.71 18.14
C LYS A 979 8.59 34.52 19.33
N ALA A 980 8.99 33.75 20.34
CA ALA A 980 8.26 33.58 21.58
C ALA A 980 8.40 34.84 22.45
N THR A 981 9.61 35.38 22.62
CA THR A 981 9.86 36.65 23.31
C THR A 981 9.18 37.81 22.60
N LYS A 982 9.28 37.92 21.27
CA LYS A 982 8.54 38.94 20.48
C LYS A 982 7.02 38.77 20.51
N ARG A 983 6.49 37.58 20.84
CA ARG A 983 5.05 37.37 21.11
C ARG A 983 4.68 37.78 22.52
N ALA A 984 5.42 37.29 23.52
CA ALA A 984 5.22 37.66 24.93
C ALA A 984 5.28 39.18 25.14
N ALA A 985 6.25 39.86 24.53
CA ALA A 985 6.35 41.32 24.53
C ALA A 985 5.10 42.00 23.92
N ARG A 986 4.61 41.52 22.77
CA ARG A 986 3.39 42.06 22.12
C ARG A 986 2.11 41.76 22.90
N ASP A 987 2.01 40.61 23.54
CA ASP A 987 0.83 40.24 24.32
C ASP A 987 0.84 40.93 25.71
N ALA A 988 2.02 41.21 26.28
CA ALA A 988 2.18 42.13 27.40
C ALA A 988 1.86 43.59 27.03
N GLU A 989 2.34 44.07 25.87
CA GLU A 989 1.98 45.38 25.31
C GLU A 989 0.45 45.50 25.11
N ARG A 990 -0.20 44.44 24.61
CA ARG A 990 -1.67 44.35 24.50
C ARG A 990 -2.37 44.32 25.85
N ALA A 991 -1.79 43.68 26.88
CA ALA A 991 -2.32 43.71 28.24
C ALA A 991 -2.25 45.14 28.81
N ALA A 992 -1.11 45.83 28.69
CA ALA A 992 -0.92 47.22 29.10
C ALA A 992 -1.85 48.18 28.34
N LYS A 993 -2.03 47.99 27.03
CA LYS A 993 -2.98 48.76 26.21
C LYS A 993 -4.45 48.45 26.54
N LYS A 994 -4.78 47.25 27.03
CA LYS A 994 -6.11 46.93 27.57
C LYS A 994 -6.36 47.55 28.94
N ALA A 995 -5.36 47.59 29.82
CA ALA A 995 -5.46 48.27 31.12
C ALA A 995 -5.69 49.77 30.93
N THR A 996 -4.77 50.45 30.24
CA THR A 996 -4.84 51.92 30.01
C THR A 996 -6.06 52.38 29.21
N LYS A 997 -6.67 51.52 28.37
CA LYS A 997 -7.94 51.85 27.69
C LYS A 997 -9.18 51.67 28.58
N LYS A 998 -9.07 50.95 29.70
CA LYS A 998 -10.16 50.78 30.68
C LYS A 998 -10.31 52.00 31.59
N ASP A 999 -9.20 52.64 31.96
CA ASP A 999 -9.23 53.87 32.79
C ASP A 999 -9.77 55.09 32.02
N LYS A 1000 -9.53 55.15 30.70
CA LYS A 1000 -9.94 56.28 29.86
C LYS A 1000 -11.42 56.29 29.45
N SER A 1001 -12.24 55.32 29.86
CA SER A 1001 -13.69 55.28 29.56
C SER A 1001 -14.59 55.71 30.74
N VAL A 1002 -14.07 56.44 31.72
CA VAL A 1002 -14.78 56.74 32.99
C VAL A 1002 -15.04 58.25 33.23
N LYS A 1003 -14.66 59.16 32.30
CA LYS A 1003 -14.87 60.62 32.46
C LYS A 1003 -15.40 61.37 31.21
N LYS A 1004 -16.72 61.33 31.04
CA LYS A 1004 -17.62 62.32 30.35
C LYS A 1004 -19.06 61.74 30.41
N LYS A 1005 -20.15 62.46 30.71
CA LYS A 1005 -20.40 63.78 31.34
C LYS A 1005 -21.87 63.71 31.87
N PRO A 1006 -22.29 64.39 32.96
CA PRO A 1006 -23.66 64.26 33.51
C PRO A 1006 -24.67 65.31 32.99
N HIS A 1007 -25.96 65.12 33.34
CA HIS A 1007 -27.16 65.94 33.04
C HIS A 1007 -27.60 65.99 31.55
N LYS A 1008 -28.88 66.23 31.21
CA LYS A 1008 -30.07 66.63 32.02
C LYS A 1008 -31.39 65.98 31.51
N ASP A 1009 -32.43 66.04 32.35
CA ASP A 1009 -33.89 65.93 32.15
C ASP A 1009 -34.39 66.49 30.79
N LYS A 1010 -35.58 66.15 30.23
CA LYS A 1010 -36.92 65.77 30.75
C LYS A 1010 -37.66 64.93 29.63
N GLU A 1011 -38.95 64.55 29.56
CA GLU A 1011 -40.26 64.79 30.25
C GLU A 1011 -41.24 63.58 29.97
N ARG A 1012 -42.48 63.67 30.48
CA ARG A 1012 -43.83 63.09 30.17
C ARG A 1012 -44.16 62.53 28.74
N ALA A 1013 -45.24 61.73 28.54
CA ALA A 1013 -46.29 61.16 29.43
C ALA A 1013 -47.11 60.01 28.77
N ASN A 1014 -47.84 59.26 29.62
CA ASN A 1014 -49.11 58.51 29.41
C ASN A 1014 -49.14 57.38 28.35
N GLU A 1015 -50.06 56.38 28.39
CA GLU A 1015 -51.20 56.05 29.29
C GLU A 1015 -51.26 54.49 29.45
N ALA A 1016 -51.50 53.93 30.65
CA ALA A 1016 -52.77 53.36 31.15
C ALA A 1016 -53.25 52.03 30.49
N ALA A 1017 -53.90 51.06 31.17
CA ALA A 1017 -54.05 50.75 32.62
C ALA A 1017 -54.59 49.29 32.79
N GLY A 1018 -54.76 48.80 34.03
CA GLY A 1018 -55.35 47.48 34.36
C GLY A 1018 -54.31 46.37 34.58
N ALA A 1019 -53.84 45.98 35.77
CA ALA A 1019 -54.27 46.06 37.18
C ALA A 1019 -54.94 44.77 37.73
N ASP A 1020 -54.69 44.52 39.03
CA ASP A 1020 -55.24 43.49 39.92
C ASP A 1020 -54.92 41.99 39.67
N SER A 1021 -54.67 41.15 40.69
CA SER A 1021 -54.42 41.42 42.13
C SER A 1021 -53.49 40.37 42.78
N LYS A 1022 -53.24 40.48 44.10
CA LYS A 1022 -52.59 39.46 44.94
C LYS A 1022 -53.62 38.79 45.85
N GLN A 1023 -53.25 37.61 46.37
CA GLN A 1023 -53.86 36.79 47.46
C GLN A 1023 -54.63 35.55 46.96
N SER A 1024 -54.92 34.54 47.79
CA SER A 1024 -54.05 33.74 48.69
C SER A 1024 -54.85 32.53 49.23
N GLU A 1025 -54.16 31.50 49.72
CA GLU A 1025 -54.66 30.48 50.67
C GLU A 1025 -55.67 29.37 50.25
N LEU A 1026 -55.28 28.13 50.63
CA LEU A 1026 -56.06 27.08 51.32
C LEU A 1026 -57.39 26.55 50.76
N LYS A 1027 -57.37 25.30 50.24
CA LYS A 1027 -57.72 24.07 51.00
C LYS A 1027 -57.41 22.77 50.22
N GLY A 1028 -57.37 21.62 50.92
CA GLY A 1028 -57.28 20.26 50.35
C GLY A 1028 -58.68 19.61 50.20
N PRO A 1029 -58.85 18.26 50.26
CA PRO A 1029 -57.92 17.13 50.52
C PRO A 1029 -57.77 16.18 49.29
N GLY A 1030 -57.11 15.00 49.31
CA GLY A 1030 -56.22 14.33 50.27
C GLY A 1030 -56.13 12.80 50.03
N ARG A 1031 -55.18 12.10 50.71
CA ARG A 1031 -54.88 10.63 50.65
C ARG A 1031 -54.43 10.07 49.28
N SER A 1032 -53.64 8.99 49.17
CA SER A 1032 -52.75 8.27 50.11
C SER A 1032 -51.77 7.40 49.29
N GLY A 1033 -50.44 7.44 49.48
CA GLY A 1033 -49.70 6.52 50.37
C GLY A 1033 -48.89 5.48 49.55
N LYS A 1034 -47.83 4.83 50.05
CA LYS A 1034 -47.06 4.99 51.30
C LYS A 1034 -45.67 4.31 51.19
N GLY A 1035 -44.60 5.02 51.58
CA GLY A 1035 -43.36 4.44 52.15
C GLY A 1035 -42.27 3.91 51.20
N THR A 1036 -40.99 3.82 51.64
CA THR A 1036 -40.40 4.37 52.88
C THR A 1036 -38.87 4.51 52.79
N THR A 1037 -38.38 5.72 53.12
CA THR A 1037 -37.11 6.07 53.82
C THR A 1037 -35.71 5.63 53.30
N GLU A 1038 -34.60 6.33 53.59
CA GLU A 1038 -34.38 7.30 54.69
C GLU A 1038 -33.65 8.64 54.37
N SER A 1039 -32.30 8.72 54.41
CA SER A 1039 -31.60 9.92 54.96
C SER A 1039 -30.13 10.10 54.46
N HIS A 1040 -29.23 11.03 54.87
CA HIS A 1040 -29.13 12.18 55.82
C HIS A 1040 -27.81 12.98 55.52
N LYS A 1041 -27.37 14.14 56.10
CA LYS A 1041 -27.92 15.25 56.93
C LYS A 1041 -26.99 16.51 56.85
N ARG A 1042 -27.44 17.64 56.26
CA ARG A 1042 -26.94 19.04 56.52
C ARG A 1042 -25.44 19.38 56.23
N ALA A 1043 -24.90 20.61 56.41
CA ALA A 1043 -25.36 21.96 55.99
C ALA A 1043 -24.33 23.13 56.17
N SER A 1044 -24.28 24.05 55.19
CA SER A 1044 -24.21 25.54 55.32
C SER A 1044 -22.94 26.35 55.74
N LYS A 1045 -22.93 27.63 55.29
CA LYS A 1045 -22.19 28.85 55.76
C LYS A 1045 -20.64 28.91 55.57
N LYS A 1046 -19.96 30.06 55.75
CA LYS A 1046 -20.08 31.48 55.25
C LYS A 1046 -18.83 32.30 55.75
N LYS A 1047 -18.52 33.46 55.13
CA LYS A 1047 -17.55 34.52 55.62
C LYS A 1047 -16.04 34.17 55.60
N THR A 1048 -15.08 35.08 55.86
CA THR A 1048 -14.60 36.24 55.03
C THR A 1048 -13.31 36.88 55.62
N ALA A 1049 -12.46 37.50 54.76
CA ALA A 1049 -11.41 38.50 55.08
C ALA A 1049 -10.10 37.96 55.76
N ALA A 1050 -8.94 38.66 55.87
CA ALA A 1050 -8.50 40.03 55.48
C ALA A 1050 -6.95 40.19 55.40
N LYS A 1051 -6.45 41.29 54.77
CA LYS A 1051 -5.23 42.11 55.14
C LYS A 1051 -3.80 41.47 55.01
N LYS A 1052 -2.64 42.19 54.84
CA LYS A 1052 -2.26 43.58 54.39
C LYS A 1052 -0.71 43.76 54.24
N LYS A 1053 -0.21 44.54 53.25
CA LYS A 1053 1.07 45.38 53.25
C LYS A 1053 2.47 44.67 53.41
N THR A 1054 3.70 45.24 53.20
CA THR A 1054 4.42 46.21 52.27
C THR A 1054 5.95 46.19 52.60
N ALA A 1055 6.99 46.66 51.85
CA ALA A 1055 7.17 47.32 50.52
C ALA A 1055 8.40 46.71 49.72
N ALA A 1056 9.57 47.30 49.34
CA ALA A 1056 10.21 48.64 49.46
C ALA A 1056 11.37 48.93 48.42
N LYS A 1057 11.77 50.21 48.28
CA LYS A 1057 13.05 50.89 47.86
C LYS A 1057 14.15 50.16 47.00
N LYS A 1058 14.52 50.65 45.78
CA LYS A 1058 15.56 51.67 45.35
C LYS A 1058 17.00 51.07 45.12
N LYS A 1059 17.95 51.57 44.28
CA LYS A 1059 18.06 52.71 43.31
C LYS A 1059 19.22 52.49 42.26
N THR A 1060 19.27 53.32 41.20
CA THR A 1060 20.38 53.85 40.32
C THR A 1060 21.88 53.52 40.59
N ALA A 1061 22.87 53.72 39.69
CA ALA A 1061 23.01 53.85 38.21
C ALA A 1061 24.52 54.11 37.84
N ALA A 1062 25.00 53.77 36.62
CA ALA A 1062 26.44 53.84 36.23
C ALA A 1062 26.72 54.41 34.79
N LYS A 1063 28.00 54.58 34.39
CA LYS A 1063 28.46 55.31 33.16
C LYS A 1063 29.90 54.93 32.72
N LYS A 1064 30.36 55.35 31.51
CA LYS A 1064 31.74 55.26 30.91
C LYS A 1064 32.24 53.87 30.42
N LYS A 1065 33.28 53.74 29.55
CA LYS A 1065 33.64 54.44 28.27
C LYS A 1065 34.79 53.70 27.50
N THR A 1066 34.67 53.63 26.17
CA THR A 1066 35.72 53.59 25.09
C THR A 1066 37.20 53.18 25.32
N ALA A 1067 37.64 52.16 24.54
CA ALA A 1067 38.80 52.10 23.61
C ALA A 1067 40.30 52.06 24.06
N ALA A 1068 41.09 51.16 23.42
CA ALA A 1068 42.50 51.36 23.02
C ALA A 1068 43.03 50.28 22.03
N LYS A 1069 44.10 50.57 21.26
CA LYS A 1069 44.88 49.64 20.39
C LYS A 1069 46.19 49.21 21.06
N LYS A 1070 46.75 48.04 20.70
CA LYS A 1070 48.19 47.91 20.32
C LYS A 1070 48.49 46.64 19.49
N LYS A 1071 49.72 46.50 18.98
CA LYS A 1071 50.19 45.50 18.00
C LYS A 1071 51.39 44.67 18.53
N THR A 1072 51.91 43.80 17.64
CA THR A 1072 53.34 43.42 17.41
C THR A 1072 54.07 42.38 18.29
N ALA A 1073 54.18 41.16 17.72
CA ALA A 1073 55.42 40.54 17.16
C ALA A 1073 56.59 40.00 18.05
N ALA A 1074 57.47 39.23 17.38
CA ALA A 1074 58.65 38.45 17.83
C ALA A 1074 58.36 37.11 18.57
N LYS A 1075 59.00 35.93 18.35
CA LYS A 1075 60.20 35.40 17.60
C LYS A 1075 61.40 35.04 18.52
N LYS A 1076 62.08 33.89 18.23
CA LYS A 1076 63.17 33.17 18.98
C LYS A 1076 62.67 32.17 20.04
N LYS A 1077 63.37 31.06 20.39
CA LYS A 1077 64.34 30.19 19.65
C LYS A 1077 64.46 28.80 20.35
N THR A 1078 65.07 27.84 19.63
CA THR A 1078 65.83 26.61 20.05
C THR A 1078 66.32 26.52 21.52
N ALA A 1079 66.52 25.35 22.17
CA ALA A 1079 67.25 24.16 21.67
C ALA A 1079 67.24 22.91 22.61
N ALA A 1080 67.81 21.80 22.11
CA ALA A 1080 68.77 20.88 22.77
C ALA A 1080 68.36 19.65 23.65
N LYS A 1081 68.79 18.47 23.14
CA LYS A 1081 69.65 17.42 23.78
C LYS A 1081 69.09 16.24 24.62
N LYS A 1082 69.48 15.04 24.11
CA LYS A 1082 70.21 13.92 24.75
C LYS A 1082 69.48 12.69 25.34
N LYS A 1083 69.82 11.52 24.75
CA LYS A 1083 70.33 10.26 25.38
C LYS A 1083 69.43 9.41 26.32
N THR A 1084 69.60 8.08 26.47
CA THR A 1084 70.03 6.97 25.56
C THR A 1084 69.68 5.61 26.18
N ALA A 1085 69.38 4.62 25.32
CA ALA A 1085 69.73 3.18 25.40
C ALA A 1085 69.56 2.36 26.72
N ALA A 1086 68.74 1.30 26.64
CA ALA A 1086 69.07 -0.07 27.11
C ALA A 1086 68.11 -1.13 26.50
N LYS A 1087 68.36 -2.45 26.46
CA LYS A 1087 69.51 -3.26 25.97
C LYS A 1087 69.30 -4.75 26.35
N LYS A 1088 68.84 -5.60 25.41
CA LYS A 1088 69.04 -7.08 25.28
C LYS A 1088 68.18 -7.56 24.07
N LYS A 1089 68.65 -8.35 23.09
CA LYS A 1089 69.33 -9.67 23.09
C LYS A 1089 68.41 -10.77 23.68
N THR A 1090 68.23 -12.00 23.18
CA THR A 1090 68.77 -12.86 22.07
C THR A 1090 67.96 -14.20 22.11
N ALA A 1091 68.01 -15.22 21.23
CA ALA A 1091 68.53 -15.42 19.87
C ALA A 1091 68.03 -16.77 19.27
N ALA A 1092 68.18 -16.93 17.94
CA ALA A 1092 68.40 -18.21 17.23
C ALA A 1092 67.19 -19.19 17.10
N LYS A 1093 67.22 -20.26 16.27
CA LYS A 1093 68.34 -20.86 15.50
C LYS A 1093 67.90 -21.69 14.27
N LYS A 1094 68.46 -21.39 13.07
CA LYS A 1094 68.68 -22.30 11.88
C LYS A 1094 67.44 -22.97 11.24
N LYS A 1095 67.45 -23.53 10.02
CA LYS A 1095 68.42 -23.64 8.88
C LYS A 1095 67.56 -23.56 7.57
N THR A 1096 67.87 -22.85 6.47
CA THR A 1096 68.94 -23.01 5.43
C THR A 1096 68.87 -24.34 4.67
N ALA A 1097 69.01 -24.45 3.34
CA ALA A 1097 69.43 -23.51 2.26
C ALA A 1097 68.32 -23.32 1.16
N ALA A 1098 68.49 -23.06 -0.15
CA ALA A 1098 69.61 -22.85 -1.11
C ALA A 1098 69.06 -22.21 -2.45
N LYS A 1099 69.81 -21.72 -3.47
CA LYS A 1099 71.17 -21.10 -3.57
C LYS A 1099 71.50 -20.52 -5.00
N ALA A 1100 70.56 -19.98 -5.81
CA ALA A 1100 70.91 -19.36 -7.12
C ALA A 1100 69.88 -18.34 -7.67
N SER A 1101 70.21 -17.31 -8.48
CA SER A 1101 71.25 -16.26 -8.38
C SER A 1101 71.26 -15.35 -9.63
N SER A 1102 70.90 -14.06 -9.51
CA SER A 1102 71.49 -12.92 -10.25
C SER A 1102 70.73 -11.59 -10.04
N GLN A 1103 71.48 -10.49 -10.04
CA GLN A 1103 71.04 -9.14 -10.44
C GLN A 1103 72.13 -8.58 -11.38
N PRO A 1104 71.81 -7.61 -12.24
CA PRO A 1104 72.02 -6.22 -11.85
C PRO A 1104 70.81 -5.29 -12.08
N SER A 1105 70.94 -4.04 -11.63
CA SER A 1105 70.01 -2.92 -11.86
C SER A 1105 70.65 -1.93 -12.87
N PRO A 1106 70.13 -0.72 -13.15
CA PRO A 1106 68.79 -0.15 -12.93
C PRO A 1106 68.19 0.58 -14.17
N THR A 1107 66.86 0.82 -14.23
CA THR A 1107 66.31 2.05 -14.88
C THR A 1107 64.81 2.30 -14.59
N ALA A 1108 64.43 3.59 -14.56
CA ALA A 1108 63.11 4.18 -14.82
C ALA A 1108 61.83 3.41 -14.39
N SER A 1109 61.46 3.44 -13.10
CA SER A 1109 60.12 3.00 -12.67
C SER A 1109 59.02 3.99 -13.06
N SER A 1110 58.26 3.70 -14.13
CA SER A 1110 57.09 4.50 -14.51
C SER A 1110 55.91 4.29 -13.55
N LYS A 1111 55.13 5.34 -13.28
CA LYS A 1111 53.98 5.30 -12.36
C LYS A 1111 52.86 4.41 -12.93
N THR A 1112 52.83 3.15 -12.51
CA THR A 1112 51.87 2.16 -13.02
C THR A 1112 50.46 2.45 -12.48
N ASN A 1113 49.68 3.22 -13.25
CA ASN A 1113 48.28 3.48 -12.96
C ASN A 1113 47.52 2.16 -12.76
N SER A 1114 47.08 1.87 -11.54
CA SER A 1114 46.33 0.65 -11.25
C SER A 1114 45.06 0.60 -12.10
N ARG A 1115 45.05 -0.28 -13.12
CA ARG A 1115 43.97 -0.38 -14.10
C ARG A 1115 42.69 -0.86 -13.40
N ARG A 1116 41.85 0.08 -12.94
CA ARG A 1116 40.49 -0.20 -12.46
C ARG A 1116 39.79 -1.08 -13.50
N LEU A 1117 39.38 -2.27 -13.09
CA LEU A 1117 38.65 -3.21 -13.92
C LEU A 1117 37.33 -2.57 -14.37
N LYS A 1118 37.31 -2.07 -15.61
CA LYS A 1118 36.09 -1.68 -16.31
C LYS A 1118 35.35 -2.95 -16.75
N PHE A 1119 34.03 -2.92 -16.61
CA PHE A 1119 33.11 -3.94 -17.10
C PHE A 1119 32.05 -3.22 -17.93
N ASN A 1120 32.01 -3.52 -19.22
CA ASN A 1120 31.06 -2.97 -20.17
C ASN A 1120 29.72 -3.71 -20.07
N ARG A 1121 28.66 -3.14 -20.64
CA ARG A 1121 27.37 -3.85 -20.72
C ARG A 1121 27.51 -5.02 -21.70
N HIS A 1122 26.92 -6.15 -21.35
CA HIS A 1122 26.97 -7.42 -22.07
C HIS A 1122 28.35 -8.12 -22.11
N ASP A 1123 29.36 -7.66 -21.36
CA ASP A 1123 30.56 -8.47 -21.09
C ASP A 1123 30.16 -9.83 -20.50
N VAL A 1124 30.84 -10.90 -20.93
CA VAL A 1124 30.72 -12.23 -20.36
C VAL A 1124 31.77 -12.38 -19.27
N VAL A 1125 31.33 -12.59 -18.03
CA VAL A 1125 32.16 -12.68 -16.84
C VAL A 1125 32.01 -14.02 -16.14
N ARG A 1126 33.03 -14.43 -15.39
CA ARG A 1126 32.96 -15.53 -14.43
C ARG A 1126 33.52 -15.09 -13.08
N PHE A 1127 33.21 -15.83 -12.02
CA PHE A 1127 33.82 -15.58 -10.72
C PHE A 1127 35.29 -16.01 -10.69
N ARG A 1128 36.11 -15.29 -9.91
CA ARG A 1128 37.50 -15.68 -9.65
C ARG A 1128 37.54 -16.94 -8.76
N LYS A 1129 38.58 -17.77 -8.90
CA LYS A 1129 38.78 -19.04 -8.15
C LYS A 1129 38.71 -18.93 -6.61
N ARG A 1130 38.82 -17.72 -6.03
CA ARG A 1130 38.71 -17.43 -4.58
C ARG A 1130 37.59 -16.43 -4.26
N SER A 1131 36.48 -16.45 -5.00
CA SER A 1131 35.35 -15.56 -4.75
C SER A 1131 34.44 -16.10 -3.65
N GLN A 1132 34.53 -15.50 -2.46
CA GLN A 1132 33.63 -15.78 -1.32
C GLN A 1132 32.14 -15.63 -1.66
N ILE A 1133 31.79 -14.78 -2.64
CA ILE A 1133 30.40 -14.61 -3.12
C ILE A 1133 29.95 -15.80 -3.97
N ALA A 1134 30.86 -16.45 -4.70
CA ALA A 1134 30.53 -17.65 -5.47
C ALA A 1134 30.40 -18.85 -4.53
N GLU A 1135 31.39 -19.01 -3.64
CA GLU A 1135 31.46 -20.03 -2.59
C GLU A 1135 30.21 -20.01 -1.69
N GLY A 1136 29.88 -18.87 -1.11
CA GLY A 1136 28.68 -18.69 -0.26
C GLY A 1136 27.33 -18.74 -1.00
N LEU A 1137 27.34 -18.89 -2.33
CA LEU A 1137 26.14 -19.10 -3.16
C LEU A 1137 26.15 -20.46 -3.89
N GLY A 1138 27.16 -21.33 -3.65
CA GLY A 1138 27.30 -22.62 -4.34
C GLY A 1138 27.61 -22.52 -5.84
N LEU A 1139 28.12 -21.38 -6.33
CA LEU A 1139 28.33 -21.12 -7.75
C LEU A 1139 29.70 -21.59 -8.21
N ARG A 1140 29.73 -22.41 -9.27
CA ARG A 1140 30.98 -22.89 -9.88
C ARG A 1140 31.82 -21.72 -10.45
N PRO A 1141 33.15 -21.64 -10.20
CA PRO A 1141 34.01 -20.55 -10.72
C PRO A 1141 34.29 -20.54 -12.24
N ASP A 1142 33.81 -21.54 -12.97
CA ASP A 1142 33.86 -21.66 -14.43
C ASP A 1142 32.57 -21.17 -15.11
N ALA A 1143 31.46 -21.07 -14.37
CA ALA A 1143 30.19 -20.59 -14.88
C ALA A 1143 30.27 -19.16 -15.43
N ARG A 1144 29.72 -18.96 -16.63
CA ARG A 1144 29.69 -17.68 -17.36
C ARG A 1144 28.37 -16.95 -17.12
N TYR A 1145 28.45 -15.64 -16.93
CA TYR A 1145 27.30 -14.75 -16.68
C TYR A 1145 27.44 -13.48 -17.53
N THR A 1146 26.32 -12.90 -17.96
CA THR A 1146 26.31 -11.64 -18.72
C THR A 1146 26.14 -10.44 -17.79
N VAL A 1147 26.94 -9.39 -18.00
CA VAL A 1147 26.79 -8.10 -17.32
C VAL A 1147 25.58 -7.34 -17.88
N GLU A 1148 24.59 -7.05 -17.03
CA GLU A 1148 23.42 -6.24 -17.40
C GLU A 1148 23.65 -4.75 -17.26
N MET A 1149 24.46 -4.33 -16.28
CA MET A 1149 24.89 -2.95 -16.08
C MET A 1149 25.99 -2.88 -15.02
N THR A 1150 26.84 -1.85 -15.08
CA THR A 1150 27.71 -1.46 -13.96
C THR A 1150 27.05 -0.27 -13.25
N THR A 1151 26.87 -0.37 -11.94
CA THR A 1151 26.18 0.64 -11.11
C THR A 1151 26.94 0.90 -9.81
N THR A 1152 26.48 1.81 -8.96
CA THR A 1152 27.04 2.03 -7.62
C THR A 1152 26.07 1.56 -6.54
N HIS A 1153 26.61 0.95 -5.49
CA HIS A 1153 25.88 0.57 -4.29
C HIS A 1153 26.69 0.95 -3.07
N ASN A 1154 26.14 1.83 -2.22
CA ASN A 1154 26.87 2.51 -1.16
C ASN A 1154 28.18 3.12 -1.70
N GLU A 1155 28.06 3.86 -2.81
CA GLU A 1155 29.14 4.53 -3.58
C GLU A 1155 30.22 3.62 -4.19
N ARG A 1156 30.31 2.34 -3.79
CA ARG A 1156 31.21 1.35 -4.40
C ARG A 1156 30.66 0.89 -5.76
N PRO A 1157 31.51 0.75 -6.80
CA PRO A 1157 31.08 0.15 -8.05
C PRO A 1157 30.69 -1.32 -7.82
N VAL A 1158 29.57 -1.74 -8.39
CA VAL A 1158 29.11 -3.13 -8.45
C VAL A 1158 28.64 -3.45 -9.86
N VAL A 1159 29.07 -4.61 -10.34
CA VAL A 1159 28.66 -5.19 -11.61
C VAL A 1159 27.36 -5.95 -11.35
N VAL A 1160 26.30 -5.65 -12.10
CA VAL A 1160 25.03 -6.38 -12.02
C VAL A 1160 25.07 -7.48 -13.07
N ILE A 1161 25.07 -8.73 -12.63
CA ILE A 1161 25.03 -9.90 -13.52
C ILE A 1161 23.64 -10.55 -13.46
N ARG A 1162 23.19 -11.11 -14.59
CA ARG A 1162 21.97 -11.92 -14.63
C ARG A 1162 22.28 -13.36 -14.19
N TYR A 1163 21.59 -13.83 -13.16
CA TYR A 1163 21.68 -15.19 -12.64
C TYR A 1163 20.41 -15.98 -12.99
N GLY A 1164 20.57 -17.13 -13.65
CA GLY A 1164 19.45 -17.93 -14.15
C GLY A 1164 18.85 -17.42 -15.46
N SER A 1165 18.12 -18.29 -16.16
CA SER A 1165 17.47 -18.02 -17.46
C SER A 1165 15.97 -17.75 -17.30
N GLY A 1166 15.35 -17.24 -18.37
CA GLY A 1166 13.89 -17.06 -18.46
C GLY A 1166 13.28 -16.12 -17.41
N LYS A 1167 12.02 -16.38 -17.05
CA LYS A 1167 11.21 -15.55 -16.14
C LYS A 1167 11.69 -15.58 -14.67
N HIS A 1168 12.61 -16.49 -14.33
CA HIS A 1168 13.16 -16.65 -12.99
C HIS A 1168 14.56 -16.04 -12.82
N SER A 1169 15.07 -15.31 -13.82
CA SER A 1169 16.40 -14.69 -13.73
C SER A 1169 16.48 -13.59 -12.66
N VAL A 1170 17.42 -13.70 -11.73
CA VAL A 1170 17.67 -12.74 -10.64
C VAL A 1170 18.85 -11.83 -11.01
N LEU A 1171 18.76 -10.53 -10.69
CA LEU A 1171 19.87 -9.58 -10.87
C LEU A 1171 20.76 -9.57 -9.63
N LEU A 1172 21.95 -10.16 -9.72
CA LEU A 1172 22.92 -10.25 -8.63
C LEU A 1172 23.92 -9.08 -8.71
N LYS A 1173 24.10 -8.33 -7.62
CA LYS A 1173 25.08 -7.24 -7.51
C LYS A 1173 26.40 -7.76 -6.95
N VAL A 1174 27.45 -7.76 -7.77
CA VAL A 1174 28.77 -8.33 -7.44
C VAL A 1174 29.84 -7.23 -7.50
N PRO A 1175 30.70 -7.05 -6.47
CA PRO A 1175 31.81 -6.10 -6.56
C PRO A 1175 32.84 -6.55 -7.62
N PRO A 1176 33.38 -5.65 -8.46
CA PRO A 1176 34.18 -5.98 -9.64
C PRO A 1176 35.42 -6.86 -9.36
N GLY A 1177 35.99 -6.79 -8.16
CA GLY A 1177 37.13 -7.63 -7.75
C GLY A 1177 36.81 -9.14 -7.67
N HIS A 1178 35.54 -9.54 -7.54
CA HIS A 1178 35.14 -10.94 -7.52
C HIS A 1178 35.03 -11.57 -8.92
N LEU A 1179 35.06 -10.76 -9.97
CA LEU A 1179 34.82 -11.17 -11.35
C LEU A 1179 36.11 -11.13 -12.19
N ALA A 1180 36.13 -11.96 -13.22
CA ALA A 1180 37.06 -11.89 -14.34
C ALA A 1180 36.23 -11.87 -15.64
N VAL A 1181 36.59 -10.98 -16.57
CA VAL A 1181 36.02 -11.02 -17.92
C VAL A 1181 36.55 -12.26 -18.63
N VAL A 1182 35.65 -13.01 -19.28
CA VAL A 1182 35.93 -14.19 -20.09
C VAL A 1182 35.95 -13.83 -21.57
N GLN A 1183 35.00 -12.98 -21.97
CA GLN A 1183 34.86 -12.44 -23.31
C GLN A 1183 34.29 -11.03 -23.15
N ARG A 1184 34.91 -10.03 -23.76
CA ARG A 1184 34.31 -8.70 -23.86
C ARG A 1184 33.21 -8.72 -24.91
N HIS A 1185 32.19 -7.88 -24.74
CA HIS A 1185 31.39 -7.50 -25.90
C HIS A 1185 32.27 -6.67 -26.84
N GLU A 1186 32.26 -6.96 -28.13
CA GLU A 1186 32.95 -6.11 -29.12
C GLU A 1186 32.32 -4.71 -29.10
N GLU A 1187 33.14 -3.68 -28.93
CA GLU A 1187 32.63 -2.30 -28.96
C GLU A 1187 32.16 -2.01 -30.38
N ILE A 1188 30.90 -1.60 -30.55
CA ILE A 1188 30.31 -1.38 -31.87
C ILE A 1188 31.18 -0.31 -32.59
N PRO A 1189 31.63 -0.55 -33.83
CA PRO A 1189 32.48 0.40 -34.54
C PRO A 1189 31.92 1.83 -34.54
N SER A 1190 32.81 2.83 -34.42
CA SER A 1190 32.43 4.23 -34.18
C SER A 1190 31.67 4.84 -35.35
N ASP A 1191 32.01 4.43 -36.57
CA ASP A 1191 31.29 4.65 -37.82
C ASP A 1191 29.88 4.04 -37.80
N VAL A 1192 29.71 2.80 -37.34
CA VAL A 1192 28.39 2.15 -37.20
C VAL A 1192 27.53 2.88 -36.16
N ARG A 1193 28.13 3.36 -35.06
CA ARG A 1193 27.43 4.20 -34.07
C ARG A 1193 27.07 5.58 -34.62
N ALA A 1194 27.95 6.19 -35.41
CA ALA A 1194 27.67 7.45 -36.10
C ALA A 1194 26.58 7.29 -37.18
N CYS A 1195 26.57 6.16 -37.90
CA CYS A 1195 25.53 5.78 -38.85
C CYS A 1195 24.18 5.61 -38.13
N ALA A 1196 24.14 4.86 -37.02
CA ALA A 1196 22.94 4.74 -36.19
C ALA A 1196 22.46 6.10 -35.64
N ALA A 1197 23.37 7.02 -35.30
CA ALA A 1197 23.01 8.38 -34.87
C ALA A 1197 22.42 9.22 -36.02
N LYS A 1198 22.97 9.12 -37.24
CA LYS A 1198 22.41 9.74 -38.44
C LYS A 1198 21.02 9.17 -38.77
N LEU A 1199 20.87 7.85 -38.80
CA LEU A 1199 19.60 7.15 -39.06
C LEU A 1199 18.52 7.41 -37.99
N ALA A 1200 18.91 7.57 -36.72
CA ALA A 1200 18.00 7.98 -35.64
C ALA A 1200 17.35 9.35 -35.92
N ASN A 1201 18.13 10.28 -36.45
CA ASN A 1201 17.73 11.68 -36.70
C ASN A 1201 17.18 11.91 -38.13
N TYR A 1202 17.41 10.99 -39.06
CA TYR A 1202 16.99 11.08 -40.47
C TYR A 1202 15.47 11.27 -40.62
N LYS A 1203 15.02 12.31 -41.35
CA LYS A 1203 13.60 12.69 -41.40
C LYS A 1203 12.71 11.78 -42.26
N GLY A 1204 13.28 10.93 -43.11
CA GLY A 1204 12.53 10.01 -43.99
C GLY A 1204 11.85 8.83 -43.27
N PRO A 1205 11.25 7.90 -44.03
CA PRO A 1205 10.23 6.92 -43.55
C PRO A 1205 10.78 5.73 -42.73
N ILE A 1206 11.75 5.96 -41.83
CA ILE A 1206 12.20 4.95 -40.87
C ILE A 1206 11.15 4.78 -39.77
N ASN A 1207 10.55 3.59 -39.68
CA ASN A 1207 9.50 3.28 -38.71
C ASN A 1207 9.97 3.48 -37.25
N ALA A 1208 9.02 3.75 -36.35
CA ALA A 1208 9.32 4.13 -34.97
C ALA A 1208 10.06 3.05 -34.14
N LYS A 1209 9.91 1.76 -34.46
CA LYS A 1209 10.64 0.65 -33.82
C LYS A 1209 12.10 0.66 -34.28
N THR A 1210 12.35 0.72 -35.59
CA THR A 1210 13.70 0.82 -36.17
C THR A 1210 14.40 2.09 -35.71
N ARG A 1211 13.72 3.24 -35.73
CA ARG A 1211 14.26 4.51 -35.21
C ARG A 1211 14.65 4.41 -33.73
N ARG A 1212 13.84 3.72 -32.90
CA ARG A 1212 14.15 3.49 -31.48
C ARG A 1212 15.35 2.55 -31.29
N ILE A 1213 15.50 1.54 -32.14
CA ILE A 1213 16.67 0.65 -32.18
C ILE A 1213 17.94 1.45 -32.56
N MET A 1214 17.86 2.33 -33.55
CA MET A 1214 18.99 3.21 -33.94
C MET A 1214 19.35 4.22 -32.85
N ILE A 1215 18.35 4.76 -32.13
CA ILE A 1215 18.55 5.59 -30.92
C ILE A 1215 19.21 4.80 -29.77
N GLU A 1216 19.03 3.48 -29.71
CA GLU A 1216 19.69 2.64 -28.70
C GLU A 1216 21.11 2.22 -29.14
N LEU A 1217 21.31 1.81 -30.40
CA LEU A 1217 22.61 1.50 -31.00
C LEU A 1217 23.59 2.68 -30.89
N SER A 1218 23.14 3.89 -31.25
CA SER A 1218 23.94 5.12 -31.12
C SER A 1218 24.25 5.54 -29.66
N LYS A 1219 23.66 4.87 -28.67
CA LYS A 1219 23.90 5.10 -27.23
C LYS A 1219 24.59 3.94 -26.51
N ARG A 1220 24.84 2.82 -27.22
CA ARG A 1220 25.68 1.74 -26.72
C ARG A 1220 27.13 2.15 -26.94
N SER A 1221 27.85 2.37 -25.84
CA SER A 1221 29.30 2.59 -25.80
C SER A 1221 30.02 1.28 -25.62
#